data_AF-A0AB34FPS4-F1
#
_entry.id   AF-A0AB34FPS4-F1
#
_cell.length_a   1.000
_cell.length_b   1.000
_cell.length_c   1.000
_cell.angle_alpha   90.00
_cell.angle_beta   90.00
_cell.angle_gamma   90.00
#
_symmetry.space_group_name_H-M   'P 1'
#
loop_
_entity.id
_entity.type
_entity.pdbx_description
1 polymer ?
#
loop_
_entity_poly.entity_id
_entity_poly.type
_entity_poly.pdbx_seq_one_letter_code
_entity_poly.pdbx_strand_id
1 'polypeptide(L)'
;MLPEAKQPGDSINATSWHGSTDLEMADSPPFPIDPKAERRLVAKLDLVIVPVFFLIYLMAFLDRINIGNAAIMGLTQELDLDQGNRFNIALLAYYILYIPLELPSNMLLKHVRPSLYISGLMFSWGIINMCMGFVKSFGALLALRILLGGFEAGVLPGIIYITSMYYKRHELQKRVSLFFCSTSVAGAFGGLLAYALAGLGRPGMASWRWIFIVEGAITSVIAVAAAFVIIDWPHQTRYLDSTEKDLLRQRMAADIGEECRMDTLNRFTFGIILRDYKIWLAALMYLGICVAGLSTSFFMPTIIREFHWEAKEAQVRTIPVYIFGTGAMIVSAWASDRLKHRYGFIIGGVCFSSIGYSMLLAQEGKTRDYKFAAVFLVFGGACLVTPIALVWLQNNLSGHWKHAFGASVQIMVGNLAGILGSFIFLSQEKPLYPTGYGVSLGLGGLAAAVCFARQGHHVQVLERTDTLSAHGTGISIRRCARRILRSWGLEADLAAVSDEVDATRFRDIKTTDVKIELPERADHEIRHWVTTRRLAMGLLYRQAVKLGARFRFATTVVDVREDHAGASVVLANGGEVLRGDLILAADGIRSRIRAKILADVTGVSIEPLISSTTFYGIGIDAASLVAQVGPSSGLTPDRPDITGWIGSGGFIISRHSAKAGKVGLLCAIHGETDQRDLWDDRGDVGFVRDFFAGSCREVTAALDLAARCDRWKLAEMPDLPRWRSPGGRILLLGDSAHAMHPNAAHGFAQTVEDIAVLDALTMRSNPGDAAAEIPRIAEQWEAARKPRVERIKAFARTNTRVFLGEVEPQSSGTADEALGLTDVVVAQDMHAPFFSPAFTAWCEDLDVLKELDLMMDGTCHKARL
;
A
#
# COMPACT_ATOMS: atom_id res chain seq x y z
N MET A 1 39.40 -65.80 -37.31
CA MET A 1 40.31 -64.79 -37.87
C MET A 1 39.92 -63.43 -37.30
N LEU A 2 40.88 -62.69 -36.74
CA LEU A 2 40.87 -61.22 -36.72
C LEU A 2 41.40 -60.75 -38.11
N PRO A 3 41.15 -59.51 -38.59
CA PRO A 3 41.72 -58.25 -38.07
C PRO A 3 40.64 -57.25 -37.55
N GLU A 4 40.89 -56.19 -36.76
CA GLU A 4 41.70 -54.94 -36.95
C GLU A 4 41.17 -54.01 -38.08
N ALA A 5 41.11 -52.67 -38.01
CA ALA A 5 41.28 -51.64 -36.94
C ALA A 5 40.49 -50.34 -37.39
N LYS A 6 40.66 -49.06 -36.96
CA LYS A 6 41.64 -48.32 -36.10
C LYS A 6 41.03 -46.97 -35.60
N GLN A 7 41.85 -46.14 -34.95
CA GLN A 7 41.60 -44.77 -34.41
C GLN A 7 42.39 -43.70 -35.22
N PRO A 8 42.21 -42.33 -35.12
CA PRO A 8 42.25 -41.53 -33.86
C PRO A 8 41.44 -40.20 -33.81
N GLY A 9 41.55 -39.43 -32.70
CA GLY A 9 41.23 -37.98 -32.62
C GLY A 9 40.74 -37.47 -31.25
N ASP A 10 41.55 -36.64 -30.56
CA ASP A 10 41.29 -36.16 -29.18
C ASP A 10 40.24 -35.05 -29.03
N SER A 11 39.61 -34.99 -27.84
CA SER A 11 39.32 -33.71 -27.15
C SER A 11 39.17 -33.93 -25.63
N ILE A 12 39.44 -32.88 -24.84
CA ILE A 12 39.71 -32.95 -23.38
C ILE A 12 38.50 -32.47 -22.58
N ASN A 13 38.10 -33.18 -21.49
CA ASN A 13 37.90 -32.59 -20.14
C ASN A 13 37.34 -33.53 -19.04
N ALA A 14 37.49 -33.04 -17.79
CA ALA A 14 36.72 -33.38 -16.58
C ALA A 14 36.83 -34.80 -15.98
N THR A 15 37.95 -35.06 -15.30
CA THR A 15 38.00 -36.06 -14.21
C THR A 15 37.09 -35.64 -13.04
N SER A 16 36.05 -36.43 -12.77
CA SER A 16 35.30 -36.36 -11.50
C SER A 16 35.63 -37.60 -10.65
N TRP A 17 35.87 -37.39 -9.36
CA TRP A 17 36.59 -38.37 -8.54
C TRP A 17 35.65 -39.40 -7.92
N HIS A 18 35.94 -40.68 -8.16
CA HIS A 18 35.53 -41.79 -7.30
C HIS A 18 36.78 -42.39 -6.66
N GLY A 19 37.13 -41.89 -5.48
CA GLY A 19 38.14 -42.49 -4.61
C GLY A 19 37.44 -43.47 -3.68
N SER A 20 37.71 -44.77 -3.84
CA SER A 20 37.06 -45.83 -3.07
C SER A 20 37.44 -45.79 -1.60
N THR A 21 36.44 -45.97 -0.73
CA THR A 21 36.62 -46.54 0.61
C THR A 21 35.27 -47.06 1.11
N ASP A 22 34.79 -48.12 0.46
CA ASP A 22 33.76 -48.99 1.00
C ASP A 22 34.33 -49.76 2.21
N LEU A 23 34.47 -49.05 3.33
CA LEU A 23 34.77 -49.63 4.64
C LEU A 23 33.45 -49.94 5.32
N GLU A 24 33.13 -51.24 5.31
CA GLU A 24 32.22 -51.97 6.18
C GLU A 24 31.17 -51.12 6.92
N MET A 25 29.90 -51.25 6.48
CA MET A 25 28.75 -50.96 7.35
C MET A 25 28.76 -51.93 8.52
N ALA A 26 29.51 -51.60 9.57
CA ALA A 26 29.40 -52.27 10.85
C ALA A 26 28.04 -51.94 11.46
N ASP A 27 27.16 -52.94 11.59
CA ASP A 27 25.89 -52.90 12.34
C ASP A 27 26.15 -52.73 13.85
N SER A 28 26.81 -51.65 14.21
CA SER A 28 27.00 -51.21 15.58
C SER A 28 25.71 -50.51 16.03
N PRO A 29 25.01 -50.99 17.08
CA PRO A 29 23.93 -50.21 17.66
C PRO A 29 24.48 -48.84 18.10
N PRO A 30 23.70 -47.76 18.00
CA PRO A 30 24.19 -46.41 18.25
C PRO A 30 24.77 -46.29 19.66
N PHE A 31 26.09 -46.18 19.75
CA PHE A 31 26.79 -46.01 21.02
C PHE A 31 26.18 -44.84 21.80
N PRO A 32 25.92 -44.98 23.11
CA PRO A 32 25.30 -43.93 23.90
C PRO A 32 26.21 -42.70 23.93
N ILE A 33 25.81 -41.66 23.20
CA ILE A 33 26.54 -40.40 23.05
C ILE A 33 26.80 -39.80 24.44
N ASP A 34 28.08 -39.65 24.82
CA ASP A 34 28.45 -39.03 26.10
C ASP A 34 27.96 -37.57 26.15
N PRO A 35 27.05 -37.22 27.09
CA PRO A 35 26.56 -35.85 27.21
C PRO A 35 27.64 -34.82 27.57
N LYS A 36 28.81 -35.24 28.08
CA LYS A 36 29.95 -34.33 28.35
C LYS A 36 30.70 -34.04 27.05
N ALA A 37 31.02 -35.05 26.24
CA ALA A 37 31.58 -34.90 24.90
C ALA A 37 30.67 -34.07 23.99
N GLU A 38 29.36 -34.34 23.96
CA GLU A 38 28.40 -33.58 23.15
C GLU A 38 28.38 -32.10 23.54
N ARG A 39 28.35 -31.77 24.84
CA ARG A 39 28.40 -30.38 25.32
C ARG A 39 29.71 -29.67 24.99
N ARG A 40 30.85 -30.37 25.06
CA ARG A 40 32.16 -29.82 24.66
C ARG A 40 32.20 -29.50 23.17
N LEU A 41 31.73 -30.42 22.32
CA LEU A 41 31.62 -30.22 20.88
C LEU A 41 30.73 -29.01 20.55
N VAL A 42 29.54 -28.92 21.15
CA VAL A 42 28.63 -27.78 20.92
C VAL A 42 29.26 -26.46 21.37
N ALA A 43 29.92 -26.41 22.53
CA ALA A 43 30.61 -25.20 22.99
C ALA A 43 31.79 -24.79 22.08
N LYS A 44 32.52 -25.76 21.51
CA LYS A 44 33.60 -25.53 20.53
C LYS A 44 33.04 -24.98 19.21
N LEU A 45 31.92 -25.53 18.74
CA LEU A 45 31.20 -25.03 17.56
C LEU A 45 30.62 -23.63 17.80
N ASP A 46 30.04 -23.37 18.97
CA ASP A 46 29.53 -22.05 19.33
C ASP A 46 30.65 -21.01 19.28
N LEU A 47 31.80 -21.31 19.89
CA LEU A 47 32.97 -20.41 19.93
C LEU A 47 33.55 -20.10 18.55
N VAL A 48 33.55 -21.07 17.62
CA VAL A 48 34.12 -20.90 16.26
C VAL A 48 33.13 -20.25 15.30
N ILE A 49 31.87 -20.67 15.31
CA ILE A 49 30.88 -20.26 14.30
C ILE A 49 30.19 -18.95 14.71
N VAL A 50 29.86 -18.79 16.00
CA VAL A 50 28.94 -17.71 16.41
C VAL A 50 29.58 -16.31 16.32
N PRO A 51 30.80 -16.05 16.84
CA PRO A 51 31.41 -14.73 16.74
C PRO A 51 31.68 -14.29 15.30
N VAL A 52 32.04 -15.23 14.42
CA VAL A 52 32.43 -14.95 13.03
C VAL A 52 31.22 -14.54 12.19
N PHE A 53 30.16 -15.36 12.17
CA PHE A 53 28.95 -15.02 11.42
C PHE A 53 28.18 -13.84 12.04
N PHE A 54 28.29 -13.62 13.36
CA PHE A 54 27.82 -12.39 13.99
C PHE A 54 28.53 -11.16 13.42
N LEU A 55 29.87 -11.18 13.36
CA LEU A 55 30.68 -10.05 12.88
C LEU A 55 30.48 -9.79 11.37
N ILE A 56 30.38 -10.84 10.55
CA ILE A 56 30.12 -10.70 9.11
C ILE A 56 28.75 -10.06 8.87
N TYR A 57 27.71 -10.51 9.58
CA TYR A 57 26.37 -9.94 9.43
C TYR A 57 26.21 -8.56 10.09
N LEU A 58 27.00 -8.27 11.14
CA LEU A 58 27.15 -6.92 11.71
C LEU A 58 27.64 -5.94 10.64
N MET A 59 28.73 -6.28 9.95
CA MET A 59 29.30 -5.44 8.88
C MET A 59 28.31 -5.28 7.71
N ALA A 60 27.75 -6.37 7.19
CA ALA A 60 26.79 -6.31 6.08
C ALA A 60 25.53 -5.46 6.39
N PHE A 61 25.01 -5.52 7.63
CA PHE A 61 23.88 -4.66 8.00
C PHE A 61 24.29 -3.19 8.17
N LEU A 62 25.51 -2.93 8.65
CA LEU A 62 26.08 -1.59 8.82
C LEU A 62 26.32 -0.93 7.45
N ASP A 63 26.98 -1.63 6.52
CA ASP A 63 27.21 -1.24 5.12
C ASP A 63 25.89 -0.98 4.36
N ARG A 64 24.80 -1.67 4.74
CA ARG A 64 23.46 -1.45 4.17
C ARG A 64 22.84 -0.12 4.61
N ILE A 65 22.88 0.20 5.90
CA ILE A 65 22.21 1.38 6.51
C ILE A 65 23.03 2.68 6.41
N ASN A 66 24.34 2.60 6.16
CA ASN A 66 25.26 3.74 6.20
C ASN A 66 24.84 4.95 5.33
N ILE A 67 24.19 4.70 4.18
CA ILE A 67 23.64 5.73 3.29
C ILE A 67 22.61 6.64 3.98
N GLY A 68 21.86 6.15 4.96
CA GLY A 68 20.94 6.95 5.77
C GLY A 68 21.65 7.91 6.72
N ASN A 69 22.81 7.50 7.26
CA ASN A 69 23.66 8.36 8.08
C ASN A 69 24.42 9.37 7.22
N ALA A 70 24.95 8.92 6.07
CA ALA A 70 25.62 9.76 5.09
C ALA A 70 24.70 10.86 4.52
N ALA A 71 23.40 10.56 4.31
CA ALA A 71 22.38 11.55 3.91
C ALA A 71 22.32 12.75 4.86
N ILE A 72 22.37 12.50 6.17
CA ILE A 72 22.35 13.54 7.21
C ILE A 72 23.68 14.33 7.26
N MET A 73 24.75 13.79 6.65
CA MET A 73 26.12 14.34 6.69
C MET A 73 26.60 14.93 5.35
N GLY A 74 25.67 15.32 4.47
CA GLY A 74 25.95 16.10 3.25
C GLY A 74 25.82 15.33 1.92
N LEU A 75 25.58 14.01 1.96
CA LEU A 75 25.51 13.18 0.75
C LEU A 75 24.44 13.64 -0.23
N THR A 76 23.26 14.05 0.25
CA THR A 76 22.13 14.37 -0.64
C THR A 76 22.32 15.71 -1.36
N GLN A 77 23.00 16.67 -0.72
CA GLN A 77 23.35 17.96 -1.32
C GLN A 77 24.55 17.85 -2.28
N GLU A 78 25.55 17.01 -1.99
CA GLU A 78 26.74 16.88 -2.83
C GLU A 78 26.52 16.02 -4.09
N LEU A 79 25.51 15.15 -4.11
CA LEU A 79 25.20 14.25 -5.22
C LEU A 79 23.82 14.48 -5.87
N ASP A 80 23.18 15.62 -5.59
CA ASP A 80 21.84 15.99 -6.08
C ASP A 80 20.77 14.90 -5.84
N LEU A 81 20.80 14.24 -4.68
CA LEU A 81 19.84 13.17 -4.32
C LEU A 81 18.51 13.73 -3.80
N ASP A 82 18.52 14.98 -3.32
CA ASP A 82 17.33 15.74 -2.91
C ASP A 82 16.42 16.10 -4.11
N GLN A 83 16.89 15.92 -5.35
CA GLN A 83 16.10 16.14 -6.56
C GLN A 83 15.17 14.95 -6.83
N GLY A 84 13.88 15.13 -6.53
CA GLY A 84 12.80 14.19 -6.86
C GLY A 84 12.83 12.89 -6.04
N ASN A 85 12.99 11.75 -6.71
CA ASN A 85 13.03 10.42 -6.08
C ASN A 85 14.44 9.78 -6.07
N ARG A 86 15.50 10.52 -6.41
CA ARG A 86 16.85 9.96 -6.58
C ARG A 86 17.39 9.24 -5.35
N PHE A 87 17.18 9.77 -4.14
CA PHE A 87 17.55 9.08 -2.90
C PHE A 87 16.84 7.71 -2.75
N ASN A 88 15.53 7.66 -2.98
CA ASN A 88 14.74 6.42 -2.91
C ASN A 88 15.17 5.41 -3.99
N ILE A 89 15.53 5.90 -5.19
CA ILE A 89 16.07 5.06 -6.27
C ILE A 89 17.45 4.50 -5.88
N ALA A 90 18.32 5.26 -5.21
CA ALA A 90 19.60 4.76 -4.71
C ALA A 90 19.46 3.71 -3.59
N LEU A 91 18.41 3.79 -2.78
CA LEU A 91 18.05 2.73 -1.82
C LEU A 91 17.55 1.47 -2.54
N LEU A 92 16.61 1.62 -3.49
CA LEU A 92 16.03 0.50 -4.25
C LEU A 92 17.07 -0.22 -5.13
N ALA A 93 18.06 0.51 -5.65
CA ALA A 93 19.12 0.01 -6.53
C ALA A 93 19.86 -1.22 -5.96
N TYR A 94 20.05 -1.27 -4.64
CA TYR A 94 20.61 -2.42 -3.94
C TYR A 94 19.83 -3.71 -4.20
N TYR A 95 18.50 -3.65 -4.15
CA TYR A 95 17.63 -4.82 -4.31
C TYR A 95 17.61 -5.39 -5.74
N ILE A 96 18.06 -4.62 -6.74
CA ILE A 96 18.03 -5.01 -8.16
C ILE A 96 18.87 -6.26 -8.44
N LEU A 97 20.08 -6.37 -7.88
CA LEU A 97 20.88 -7.60 -7.97
C LEU A 97 20.78 -8.48 -6.73
N TYR A 98 20.54 -7.90 -5.55
CA TYR A 98 20.48 -8.68 -4.30
C TYR A 98 19.41 -9.78 -4.39
N ILE A 99 18.15 -9.42 -4.71
CA ILE A 99 17.03 -10.37 -4.77
C ILE A 99 17.28 -11.50 -5.80
N PRO A 100 17.57 -11.24 -7.09
CA PRO A 100 17.76 -12.32 -8.06
C PRO A 100 19.05 -13.13 -7.86
N LEU A 101 20.07 -12.64 -7.16
CA LEU A 101 21.32 -13.37 -6.92
C LEU A 101 21.35 -14.17 -5.60
N GLU A 102 20.42 -13.94 -4.65
CA GLU A 102 20.33 -14.72 -3.40
C GLU A 102 20.33 -16.24 -3.67
N LEU A 103 19.42 -16.70 -4.55
CA LEU A 103 19.27 -18.12 -4.87
C LEU A 103 20.44 -18.69 -5.70
N PRO A 104 20.89 -18.09 -6.82
CA PRO A 104 22.08 -18.52 -7.55
C PRO A 104 23.34 -18.58 -6.68
N SER A 105 23.57 -17.57 -5.82
CA SER A 105 24.75 -17.51 -4.96
C SER A 105 24.76 -18.63 -3.92
N ASN A 106 23.64 -18.90 -3.25
CA ASN A 106 23.56 -19.98 -2.27
C ASN A 106 23.55 -21.38 -2.92
N MET A 107 23.09 -21.50 -4.17
CA MET A 107 23.29 -22.75 -4.95
C MET A 107 24.76 -22.95 -5.34
N LEU A 108 25.47 -21.88 -5.71
CA LEU A 108 26.92 -21.93 -5.99
C LEU A 108 27.74 -22.28 -4.74
N LEU A 109 27.35 -21.80 -3.56
CA LEU A 109 28.00 -22.11 -2.27
C LEU A 109 28.21 -23.62 -2.04
N LYS A 110 27.32 -24.50 -2.53
CA LYS A 110 27.51 -25.97 -2.43
C LYS A 110 28.77 -26.47 -3.15
N HIS A 111 29.17 -25.82 -4.24
CA HIS A 111 30.26 -26.25 -5.12
C HIS A 111 31.63 -25.67 -4.75
N VAL A 112 31.70 -24.83 -3.71
CA VAL A 112 32.91 -24.11 -3.29
C VAL A 112 33.17 -24.30 -1.79
N ARG A 113 34.32 -23.79 -1.31
CA ARG A 113 34.64 -23.76 0.13
C ARG A 113 33.95 -22.56 0.79
N PRO A 114 33.12 -22.75 1.82
CA PRO A 114 32.44 -21.64 2.52
C PRO A 114 33.38 -20.55 3.03
N SER A 115 34.57 -20.94 3.53
CA SER A 115 35.61 -20.00 4.00
C SER A 115 36.02 -18.99 2.93
N LEU A 116 36.35 -19.48 1.73
CA LEU A 116 36.77 -18.65 0.61
C LEU A 116 35.60 -17.91 -0.05
N TYR A 117 34.42 -18.51 -0.12
CA TYR A 117 33.28 -17.90 -0.81
C TYR A 117 32.69 -16.72 -0.03
N ILE A 118 32.32 -16.92 1.24
CA ILE A 118 31.70 -15.84 2.04
C ILE A 118 32.70 -14.71 2.29
N SER A 119 33.97 -15.03 2.52
CA SER A 119 35.03 -14.02 2.68
C SER A 119 35.39 -13.33 1.37
N GLY A 120 35.32 -14.03 0.24
CA GLY A 120 35.49 -13.43 -1.09
C GLY A 120 34.39 -12.42 -1.39
N LEU A 121 33.13 -12.77 -1.13
CA LEU A 121 32.01 -11.82 -1.19
C LEU A 121 32.25 -10.63 -0.24
N MET A 122 32.65 -10.86 1.01
CA MET A 122 32.90 -9.81 2.01
C MET A 122 34.00 -8.84 1.59
N PHE A 123 35.08 -9.36 1.00
CA PHE A 123 36.16 -8.56 0.49
C PHE A 123 35.71 -7.70 -0.69
N SER A 124 34.92 -8.27 -1.62
CA SER A 124 34.35 -7.55 -2.76
C SER A 124 33.37 -6.45 -2.33
N TRP A 125 32.40 -6.73 -1.45
CA TRP A 125 31.44 -5.71 -1.04
C TRP A 125 32.08 -4.63 -0.15
N GLY A 126 33.07 -4.97 0.69
CA GLY A 126 33.86 -4.00 1.45
C GLY A 126 34.62 -3.01 0.55
N ILE A 127 35.25 -3.51 -0.53
CA ILE A 127 35.88 -2.66 -1.55
C ILE A 127 34.85 -1.77 -2.25
N ILE A 128 33.68 -2.31 -2.61
CA ILE A 128 32.60 -1.53 -3.25
C ILE A 128 32.06 -0.45 -2.31
N ASN A 129 31.92 -0.75 -1.02
CA ASN A 129 31.52 0.21 0.00
C ASN A 129 32.56 1.34 0.12
N MET A 130 33.85 1.00 0.23
CA MET A 130 34.96 1.96 0.21
C MET A 130 34.95 2.84 -1.06
N CYS A 131 34.65 2.26 -2.23
CA CYS A 131 34.50 3.00 -3.48
C CYS A 131 33.35 4.03 -3.46
N MET A 132 32.27 3.81 -2.70
CA MET A 132 31.16 4.78 -2.60
C MET A 132 31.62 6.12 -2.02
N GLY A 133 32.60 6.13 -1.10
CA GLY A 133 33.16 7.34 -0.53
C GLY A 133 33.90 8.24 -1.53
N PHE A 134 34.26 7.73 -2.72
CA PHE A 134 34.93 8.48 -3.79
C PHE A 134 33.99 8.94 -4.91
N VAL A 135 32.70 8.60 -4.85
CA VAL A 135 31.69 8.93 -5.88
C VAL A 135 31.48 10.44 -6.02
N LYS A 136 31.28 10.91 -7.26
CA LYS A 136 30.98 12.33 -7.59
C LYS A 136 29.69 12.51 -8.43
N SER A 137 28.88 11.47 -8.61
CA SER A 137 27.62 11.57 -9.35
C SER A 137 26.61 10.51 -8.91
N PHE A 138 25.32 10.83 -9.04
CA PHE A 138 24.21 9.90 -8.76
C PHE A 138 24.35 8.57 -9.52
N GLY A 139 24.73 8.60 -10.81
CA GLY A 139 24.90 7.38 -11.61
C GLY A 139 26.00 6.44 -11.12
N ALA A 140 27.11 6.99 -10.59
CA ALA A 140 28.18 6.18 -9.99
C ALA A 140 27.78 5.62 -8.61
N LEU A 141 27.00 6.37 -7.81
CA LEU A 141 26.40 5.84 -6.58
C LEU A 141 25.45 4.68 -6.90
N LEU A 142 24.62 4.83 -7.92
CA LEU A 142 23.65 3.83 -8.38
C LEU A 142 24.35 2.53 -8.81
N ALA A 143 25.41 2.64 -9.64
CA ALA A 143 26.18 1.50 -10.10
C ALA A 143 26.84 0.73 -8.94
N LEU A 144 27.47 1.42 -7.99
CA LEU A 144 28.06 0.77 -6.81
C LEU A 144 27.00 0.19 -5.88
N ARG A 145 25.82 0.82 -5.71
CA ARG A 145 24.69 0.27 -4.94
C ARG A 145 24.15 -1.03 -5.55
N ILE A 146 24.02 -1.09 -6.87
CA ILE A 146 23.63 -2.32 -7.61
C ILE A 146 24.67 -3.44 -7.37
N LEU A 147 25.96 -3.12 -7.51
CA LEU A 147 27.03 -4.09 -7.29
C LEU A 147 27.09 -4.57 -5.82
N LEU A 148 26.96 -3.68 -4.84
CA LEU A 148 26.95 -4.02 -3.41
C LEU A 148 25.88 -5.08 -3.10
N GLY A 149 24.66 -4.87 -3.59
CA GLY A 149 23.58 -5.83 -3.47
C GLY A 149 23.91 -7.18 -4.11
N GLY A 150 24.56 -7.19 -5.27
CA GLY A 150 24.97 -8.43 -5.93
C GLY A 150 26.01 -9.26 -5.16
N PHE A 151 26.92 -8.63 -4.41
CA PHE A 151 27.91 -9.34 -3.59
C PHE A 151 27.39 -9.71 -2.19
N GLU A 152 26.51 -8.91 -1.57
CA GLU A 152 25.90 -9.26 -0.28
C GLU A 152 24.85 -10.39 -0.38
N ALA A 153 24.29 -10.64 -1.56
CA ALA A 153 23.16 -11.56 -1.78
C ALA A 153 23.34 -12.96 -1.15
N GLY A 154 24.53 -13.56 -1.29
CA GLY A 154 24.79 -14.92 -0.80
C GLY A 154 24.93 -15.07 0.71
N VAL A 155 25.11 -13.97 1.44
CA VAL A 155 25.66 -13.99 2.80
C VAL A 155 24.67 -14.54 3.81
N LEU A 156 23.48 -13.95 3.89
CA LEU A 156 22.45 -14.35 4.85
C LEU A 156 21.91 -15.78 4.58
N PRO A 157 21.49 -16.15 3.34
CA PRO A 157 21.09 -17.52 3.06
C PRO A 157 22.24 -18.52 3.25
N GLY A 158 23.49 -18.14 2.95
CA GLY A 158 24.67 -18.97 3.17
C GLY A 158 25.00 -19.22 4.64
N ILE A 159 24.97 -18.19 5.49
CA ILE A 159 25.16 -18.29 6.95
C ILE A 159 24.12 -19.23 7.55
N ILE A 160 22.84 -19.08 7.17
CA ILE A 160 21.75 -19.94 7.66
C ILE A 160 21.94 -21.39 7.20
N TYR A 161 22.30 -21.60 5.93
CA TYR A 161 22.52 -22.92 5.34
C TYR A 161 23.73 -23.64 5.99
N ILE A 162 24.86 -22.97 6.21
CA ILE A 162 26.02 -23.56 6.91
C ILE A 162 25.67 -23.87 8.37
N THR A 163 24.98 -22.96 9.06
CA THR A 163 24.59 -23.17 10.47
C THR A 163 23.67 -24.39 10.62
N SER A 164 22.75 -24.62 9.68
CA SER A 164 21.88 -25.80 9.70
C SER A 164 22.60 -27.15 9.55
N MET A 165 23.89 -27.16 9.13
CA MET A 165 24.72 -28.37 9.02
C MET A 165 25.53 -28.69 10.28
N TYR A 166 25.50 -27.83 11.30
CA TYR A 166 26.30 -27.96 12.53
C TYR A 166 25.47 -28.08 13.82
N TYR A 167 24.18 -27.73 13.80
CA TYR A 167 23.31 -27.66 14.99
C TYR A 167 21.99 -28.40 14.79
N LYS A 168 21.48 -29.03 15.86
CA LYS A 168 20.18 -29.72 15.85
C LYS A 168 19.00 -28.76 15.63
N ARG A 169 17.86 -29.29 15.17
CA ARG A 169 16.59 -28.56 14.98
C ARG A 169 16.15 -27.73 16.21
N HIS A 170 16.48 -28.18 17.43
CA HIS A 170 16.16 -27.49 18.70
C HIS A 170 17.34 -26.71 19.33
N GLU A 171 18.37 -26.44 18.53
CA GLU A 171 19.55 -25.65 18.91
C GLU A 171 19.83 -24.50 17.95
N LEU A 172 19.46 -24.68 16.68
CA LEU A 172 19.63 -23.72 15.59
C LEU A 172 19.02 -22.35 15.89
N GLN A 173 17.89 -22.28 16.62
CA GLN A 173 17.19 -21.02 16.91
C GLN A 173 18.06 -20.03 17.68
N LYS A 174 18.71 -20.47 18.76
CA LYS A 174 19.55 -19.57 19.58
C LYS A 174 20.69 -18.96 18.76
N ARG A 175 21.32 -19.75 17.86
CA ARG A 175 22.43 -19.29 17.02
C ARG A 175 21.94 -18.31 15.96
N VAL A 176 20.91 -18.68 15.20
CA VAL A 176 20.32 -17.79 14.18
C VAL A 176 19.78 -16.50 14.78
N SER A 177 19.14 -16.56 15.95
CA SER A 177 18.63 -15.36 16.61
C SER A 177 19.76 -14.49 17.16
N LEU A 178 20.82 -15.09 17.71
CA LEU A 178 22.02 -14.36 18.13
C LEU A 178 22.77 -13.73 16.93
N PHE A 179 22.77 -14.35 15.74
CA PHE A 179 23.20 -13.69 14.51
C PHE A 179 22.31 -12.50 14.17
N PHE A 180 20.99 -12.66 14.17
CA PHE A 180 20.06 -11.56 13.87
C PHE A 180 20.14 -10.39 14.86
N CYS A 181 20.58 -10.61 16.09
CA CYS A 181 20.87 -9.54 17.05
C CYS A 181 21.95 -8.55 16.54
N SER A 182 22.87 -8.99 15.66
CA SER A 182 23.87 -8.10 15.08
C SER A 182 23.24 -6.96 14.27
N THR A 183 22.08 -7.15 13.66
CA THR A 183 21.36 -6.07 12.94
C THR A 183 20.99 -4.89 13.86
N SER A 184 20.53 -5.20 15.07
CA SER A 184 20.17 -4.18 16.07
C SER A 184 21.40 -3.53 16.71
N VAL A 185 22.50 -4.29 16.86
CA VAL A 185 23.80 -3.74 17.29
C VAL A 185 24.39 -2.83 16.21
N ALA A 186 24.35 -3.22 14.93
CA ALA A 186 24.79 -2.39 13.80
C ALA A 186 23.96 -1.10 13.68
N GLY A 187 22.63 -1.17 13.90
CA GLY A 187 21.77 0.01 13.99
C GLY A 187 22.23 1.02 15.05
N ALA A 188 22.55 0.54 16.26
CA ALA A 188 23.06 1.39 17.33
C ALA A 188 24.50 1.90 17.08
N PHE A 189 25.39 1.04 16.55
CA PHE A 189 26.79 1.41 16.27
C PHE A 189 26.94 2.37 15.09
N GLY A 190 26.16 2.19 14.01
CA GLY A 190 26.29 3.00 12.79
C GLY A 190 26.03 4.49 13.03
N GLY A 191 25.05 4.84 13.87
CA GLY A 191 24.80 6.23 14.27
C GLY A 191 25.93 6.82 15.12
N LEU A 192 26.50 6.03 16.03
CA LEU A 192 27.65 6.44 16.87
C LEU A 192 28.93 6.61 16.03
N LEU A 193 29.17 5.72 15.08
CA LEU A 193 30.31 5.77 14.16
C LEU A 193 30.20 6.98 13.24
N ALA A 194 29.03 7.24 12.66
CA ALA A 194 28.78 8.44 11.86
C ALA A 194 29.02 9.73 12.66
N TYR A 195 28.57 9.80 13.92
CA TYR A 195 28.86 10.92 14.82
C TYR A 195 30.37 11.10 15.08
N ALA A 196 31.11 10.01 15.33
CA ALA A 196 32.55 10.06 15.53
C ALA A 196 33.34 10.50 14.28
N LEU A 197 32.90 10.06 13.09
CA LEU A 197 33.53 10.42 11.81
C LEU A 197 33.11 11.83 11.30
N ALA A 198 32.07 12.44 11.86
CA ALA A 198 31.56 13.74 11.41
C ALA A 198 32.60 14.87 11.46
N GLY A 199 33.54 14.81 12.41
CA GLY A 199 34.63 15.78 12.55
C GLY A 199 35.80 15.62 11.55
N LEU A 200 35.81 14.59 10.69
CA LEU A 200 36.90 14.33 9.74
C LEU A 200 36.76 15.07 8.40
N GLY A 201 35.67 15.80 8.19
CA GLY A 201 35.47 16.62 6.99
C GLY A 201 36.55 17.68 6.81
N ARG A 202 37.04 17.85 5.59
CA ARG A 202 38.05 18.85 5.20
C ARG A 202 37.63 19.55 3.91
N PRO A 203 38.16 20.74 3.59
CA PRO A 203 37.94 21.36 2.28
C PRO A 203 38.30 20.39 1.15
N GLY A 204 37.33 20.07 0.30
CA GLY A 204 37.46 19.07 -0.79
C GLY A 204 37.09 17.62 -0.44
N MET A 205 36.76 17.29 0.81
CA MET A 205 36.26 15.96 1.20
C MET A 205 35.26 16.05 2.37
N ALA A 206 33.96 15.97 2.05
CA ALA A 206 32.87 16.02 3.03
C ALA A 206 32.85 14.82 3.98
N SER A 207 32.35 15.03 5.20
CA SER A 207 32.41 14.03 6.28
C SER A 207 31.70 12.71 5.96
N TRP A 208 30.62 12.72 5.16
CA TRP A 208 29.94 11.49 4.76
C TRP A 208 30.84 10.51 3.99
N ARG A 209 31.86 11.00 3.29
CA ARG A 209 32.77 10.17 2.49
C ARG A 209 33.61 9.23 3.37
N TRP A 210 33.98 9.70 4.56
CA TRP A 210 34.76 8.92 5.53
C TRP A 210 33.98 7.74 6.13
N ILE A 211 32.64 7.81 6.19
CA ILE A 211 31.78 6.70 6.62
C ILE A 211 32.07 5.47 5.74
N PHE A 212 31.78 5.61 4.44
CA PHE A 212 32.00 4.58 3.42
C PHE A 212 33.45 4.07 3.35
N ILE A 213 34.45 4.97 3.45
CA ILE A 213 35.86 4.61 3.39
C ILE A 213 36.30 3.79 4.61
N VAL A 214 35.95 4.23 5.82
CA VAL A 214 36.37 3.58 7.07
C VAL A 214 35.62 2.26 7.27
N GLU A 215 34.30 2.24 7.04
CA GLU A 215 33.50 1.02 7.12
C GLU A 215 33.96 -0.01 6.09
N GLY A 216 34.06 0.37 4.80
CA GLY A 216 34.53 -0.53 3.74
C GLY A 216 35.93 -1.08 3.99
N ALA A 217 36.87 -0.26 4.49
CA ALA A 217 38.20 -0.73 4.87
C ALA A 217 38.19 -1.72 6.04
N ILE A 218 37.38 -1.46 7.08
CA ILE A 218 37.20 -2.38 8.21
C ILE A 218 36.57 -3.70 7.74
N THR A 219 35.50 -3.64 6.93
CA THR A 219 34.87 -4.80 6.30
C THR A 219 35.87 -5.62 5.47
N SER A 220 36.69 -4.98 4.64
CA SER A 220 37.72 -5.68 3.84
C SER A 220 38.84 -6.31 4.68
N VAL A 221 39.29 -5.67 5.77
CA VAL A 221 40.28 -6.26 6.69
C VAL A 221 39.68 -7.46 7.44
N ILE A 222 38.43 -7.34 7.91
CA ILE A 222 37.70 -8.44 8.53
C ILE A 222 37.47 -9.58 7.53
N ALA A 223 37.22 -9.29 6.25
CA ALA A 223 37.08 -10.32 5.21
C ALA A 223 38.35 -11.15 5.04
N VAL A 224 39.52 -10.51 4.99
CA VAL A 224 40.81 -11.21 4.89
C VAL A 224 41.04 -12.09 6.13
N ALA A 225 40.72 -11.59 7.33
CA ALA A 225 40.77 -12.41 8.54
C ALA A 225 39.76 -13.57 8.50
N ALA A 226 38.51 -13.32 8.07
CA ALA A 226 37.44 -14.31 7.99
C ALA A 226 37.76 -15.46 7.03
N ALA A 227 38.52 -15.23 5.95
CA ALA A 227 39.02 -16.29 5.07
C ALA A 227 39.89 -17.31 5.83
N PHE A 228 40.55 -16.86 6.92
CA PHE A 228 41.31 -17.69 7.84
C PHE A 228 40.58 -17.99 9.17
N VAL A 229 39.26 -17.76 9.29
CA VAL A 229 38.50 -18.12 10.50
C VAL A 229 37.17 -18.85 10.23
N ILE A 230 36.43 -18.54 9.16
CA ILE A 230 35.16 -19.21 8.81
C ILE A 230 35.32 -20.74 8.74
N ILE A 231 34.28 -21.46 9.18
CA ILE A 231 34.22 -22.91 9.11
C ILE A 231 33.81 -23.40 7.70
N ASP A 232 34.53 -24.40 7.18
CA ASP A 232 34.15 -25.11 5.95
C ASP A 232 33.11 -26.22 6.23
N TRP A 233 32.86 -27.11 5.26
CA TRP A 233 31.95 -28.25 5.40
C TRP A 233 32.36 -29.20 6.55
N PRO A 234 31.42 -29.89 7.24
CA PRO A 234 31.71 -30.74 8.41
C PRO A 234 32.78 -31.84 8.22
N HIS A 235 33.02 -32.29 6.99
CA HIS A 235 34.10 -33.22 6.68
C HIS A 235 35.45 -32.51 6.42
N GLN A 236 35.44 -31.33 5.81
CA GLN A 236 36.62 -30.52 5.46
C GLN A 236 37.13 -29.63 6.60
N THR A 237 36.30 -29.32 7.61
CA THR A 237 36.69 -28.41 8.71
C THR A 237 37.97 -28.86 9.41
N ARG A 238 38.85 -27.90 9.70
CA ARG A 238 40.11 -28.05 10.43
C ARG A 238 39.96 -27.86 11.95
N TYR A 239 38.77 -27.47 12.42
CA TYR A 239 38.51 -27.17 13.84
C TYR A 239 38.04 -28.38 14.65
N LEU A 240 37.68 -29.47 13.96
CA LEU A 240 37.22 -30.71 14.58
C LEU A 240 38.21 -31.83 14.30
N ASP A 241 38.56 -32.56 15.36
CA ASP A 241 39.35 -33.79 15.27
C ASP A 241 38.49 -34.92 14.67
N SER A 242 39.09 -36.06 14.28
CA SER A 242 38.34 -37.18 13.68
C SER A 242 37.19 -37.66 14.56
N THR A 243 37.46 -37.87 15.85
CA THR A 243 36.47 -38.27 16.86
C THR A 243 35.35 -37.25 17.05
N GLU A 244 35.64 -35.95 16.93
CA GLU A 244 34.64 -34.88 17.00
C GLU A 244 33.79 -34.80 15.73
N LYS A 245 34.38 -35.06 14.55
CA LYS A 245 33.65 -35.18 13.28
C LYS A 245 32.70 -36.37 13.27
N ASP A 246 33.12 -37.50 13.82
CA ASP A 246 32.28 -38.71 13.90
C ASP A 246 31.18 -38.56 14.96
N LEU A 247 31.48 -37.93 16.10
CA LEU A 247 30.48 -37.49 17.06
C LEU A 247 29.46 -36.53 16.40
N LEU A 248 29.89 -35.56 15.60
CA LEU A 248 29.00 -34.66 14.86
C LEU A 248 28.14 -35.41 13.83
N ARG A 249 28.70 -36.37 13.09
CA ARG A 249 27.98 -37.22 12.12
C ARG A 249 26.87 -38.02 12.80
N GLN A 250 27.20 -38.76 13.87
CA GLN A 250 26.24 -39.53 14.67
C GLN A 250 25.14 -38.63 15.24
N ARG A 251 25.54 -37.47 15.76
CA ARG A 251 24.66 -36.44 16.35
C ARG A 251 23.64 -35.86 15.35
N MET A 252 24.04 -35.66 14.10
CA MET A 252 23.14 -35.17 13.04
C MET A 252 22.26 -36.29 12.47
N ALA A 253 22.79 -37.50 12.30
CA ALA A 253 21.99 -38.66 11.88
C ALA A 253 20.82 -38.92 12.86
N ALA A 254 21.08 -38.84 14.17
CA ALA A 254 20.08 -39.01 15.22
C ALA A 254 19.03 -37.88 15.33
N ASP A 255 19.25 -36.71 14.71
CA ASP A 255 18.28 -35.59 14.69
C ASP A 255 17.43 -35.55 13.40
N ILE A 256 17.90 -36.24 12.34
CA ILE A 256 17.30 -36.28 11.01
C ILE A 256 16.50 -37.58 10.79
N GLY A 257 16.99 -38.72 11.26
CA GLY A 257 16.42 -40.05 10.99
C GLY A 257 16.84 -40.64 9.65
N GLU A 258 16.30 -41.82 9.31
CA GLU A 258 16.62 -42.56 8.07
C GLU A 258 15.84 -42.05 6.82
N GLU A 259 15.11 -40.93 6.93
CA GLU A 259 14.28 -40.43 5.83
C GLU A 259 15.08 -39.91 4.63
N CYS A 260 14.53 -40.15 3.43
CA CYS A 260 15.18 -40.05 2.12
C CYS A 260 16.17 -38.88 1.96
N ARG A 261 17.46 -39.21 1.84
CA ARG A 261 18.49 -38.26 1.40
C ARG A 261 18.30 -37.93 -0.08
N MET A 262 18.41 -36.64 -0.41
CA MET A 262 18.15 -36.11 -1.75
C MET A 262 19.40 -35.39 -2.25
N ASP A 263 20.42 -36.15 -2.63
CA ASP A 263 21.77 -35.65 -2.82
C ASP A 263 22.07 -35.15 -4.25
N THR A 264 21.34 -35.63 -5.26
CA THR A 264 21.47 -35.28 -6.68
C THR A 264 20.43 -34.25 -7.15
N LEU A 265 20.89 -33.22 -7.87
CA LEU A 265 20.03 -32.18 -8.46
C LEU A 265 19.71 -32.50 -9.92
N ASN A 266 18.75 -33.39 -10.15
CA ASN A 266 18.22 -33.65 -11.49
C ASN A 266 17.08 -32.66 -11.80
N ARG A 267 16.75 -32.46 -13.09
CA ARG A 267 15.61 -31.61 -13.50
C ARG A 267 14.30 -32.01 -12.82
N PHE A 268 14.09 -33.32 -12.64
CA PHE A 268 12.97 -33.89 -11.88
C PHE A 268 13.00 -33.47 -10.41
N THR A 269 14.15 -33.62 -9.75
CA THR A 269 14.37 -33.19 -8.35
C THR A 269 14.06 -31.70 -8.17
N PHE A 270 14.56 -30.84 -9.05
CA PHE A 270 14.31 -29.40 -9.01
C PHE A 270 12.82 -29.07 -9.19
N GLY A 271 12.11 -29.80 -10.06
CA GLY A 271 10.65 -29.70 -10.21
C GLY A 271 9.87 -30.10 -8.96
N ILE A 272 10.38 -31.03 -8.15
CA ILE A 272 9.79 -31.39 -6.84
C ILE A 272 10.04 -30.26 -5.82
N ILE A 273 11.23 -29.66 -5.79
CA ILE A 273 11.54 -28.53 -4.89
C ILE A 273 10.62 -27.33 -5.19
N LEU A 274 10.47 -26.97 -6.48
CA LEU A 274 9.60 -25.87 -6.92
C LEU A 274 8.12 -26.06 -6.57
N ARG A 275 7.66 -27.32 -6.45
CA ARG A 275 6.28 -27.68 -6.10
C ARG A 275 6.05 -27.86 -4.59
N ASP A 276 7.08 -27.70 -3.75
CA ASP A 276 6.94 -27.82 -2.31
C ASP A 276 6.27 -26.57 -1.72
N TYR A 277 4.95 -26.64 -1.53
CA TYR A 277 4.12 -25.54 -1.05
C TYR A 277 4.59 -24.97 0.30
N LYS A 278 5.29 -25.77 1.13
CA LYS A 278 5.83 -25.32 2.43
C LYS A 278 6.81 -24.17 2.27
N ILE A 279 7.64 -24.21 1.21
CA ILE A 279 8.64 -23.16 0.91
C ILE A 279 7.92 -21.86 0.58
N TRP A 280 6.92 -21.91 -0.31
CA TRP A 280 6.16 -20.73 -0.75
C TRP A 280 5.28 -20.14 0.36
N LEU A 281 4.64 -20.96 1.20
CA LEU A 281 3.89 -20.47 2.36
C LEU A 281 4.81 -19.82 3.40
N ALA A 282 5.97 -20.41 3.69
CA ALA A 282 6.92 -19.82 4.64
C ALA A 282 7.58 -18.55 4.10
N ALA A 283 7.77 -18.45 2.78
CA ALA A 283 8.23 -17.26 2.08
C ALA A 283 7.19 -16.12 2.14
N LEU A 284 5.91 -16.42 1.88
CA LEU A 284 4.81 -15.45 1.98
C LEU A 284 4.55 -14.99 3.42
N MET A 285 4.65 -15.90 4.40
CA MET A 285 4.62 -15.55 5.81
C MET A 285 5.78 -14.62 6.18
N TYR A 286 6.99 -14.92 5.72
CA TYR A 286 8.19 -14.12 5.99
C TYR A 286 8.14 -12.74 5.34
N LEU A 287 7.54 -12.60 4.14
CA LEU A 287 7.21 -11.31 3.52
C LEU A 287 6.42 -10.41 4.48
N GLY A 288 5.31 -10.91 5.04
CA GLY A 288 4.47 -10.12 5.96
C GLY A 288 5.21 -9.67 7.23
N ILE A 289 6.04 -10.56 7.79
CA ILE A 289 6.90 -10.25 8.94
C ILE A 289 7.95 -9.19 8.58
N CYS A 290 8.56 -9.29 7.41
CA CYS A 290 9.55 -8.34 6.92
C CYS A 290 8.96 -6.96 6.59
N VAL A 291 7.70 -6.86 6.13
CA VAL A 291 7.03 -5.55 5.93
C VAL A 291 6.95 -4.81 7.26
N ALA A 292 6.45 -5.46 8.32
CA ALA A 292 6.34 -4.87 9.64
C ALA A 292 7.72 -4.50 10.23
N GLY A 293 8.70 -5.41 10.16
CA GLY A 293 10.04 -5.20 10.70
C GLY A 293 10.84 -4.11 9.98
N LEU A 294 10.91 -4.16 8.65
CA LEU A 294 11.72 -3.23 7.86
C LEU A 294 11.10 -1.83 7.83
N SER A 295 9.79 -1.70 7.60
CA SER A 295 9.13 -0.39 7.58
C SER A 295 9.23 0.30 8.94
N THR A 296 9.04 -0.44 10.04
CA THR A 296 9.28 0.11 11.38
C THR A 296 10.73 0.52 11.55
N SER A 297 11.70 -0.32 11.17
CA SER A 297 13.13 0.00 11.27
C SER A 297 13.52 1.29 10.53
N PHE A 298 13.06 1.46 9.29
CA PHE A 298 13.38 2.62 8.46
C PHE A 298 12.70 3.91 8.94
N PHE A 299 11.45 3.82 9.40
CA PHE A 299 10.67 4.99 9.81
C PHE A 299 10.67 5.29 11.31
N MET A 300 11.25 4.44 12.18
CA MET A 300 11.28 4.64 13.63
C MET A 300 11.81 6.02 14.08
N PRO A 301 12.89 6.60 13.50
CA PRO A 301 13.30 7.96 13.84
C PRO A 301 12.29 9.05 13.42
N THR A 302 11.50 8.80 12.38
CA THR A 302 10.41 9.70 11.94
C THR A 302 9.20 9.59 12.88
N ILE A 303 8.74 8.37 13.17
CA ILE A 303 7.62 8.09 14.08
C ILE A 303 7.89 8.69 15.46
N ILE A 304 9.10 8.51 16.01
CA ILE A 304 9.48 9.09 17.30
C ILE A 304 9.53 10.63 17.24
N ARG A 305 9.87 11.24 16.09
CA ARG A 305 9.86 12.70 15.92
C ARG A 305 8.44 13.29 15.88
N GLU A 306 7.44 12.53 15.44
CA GLU A 306 6.02 12.92 15.47
C GLU A 306 5.47 13.08 16.89
N PHE A 307 6.16 12.54 17.92
CA PHE A 307 5.78 12.70 19.32
C PHE A 307 6.33 14.00 19.97
N HIS A 308 6.69 14.98 19.12
CA HIS A 308 7.25 16.29 19.48
C HIS A 308 8.57 16.22 20.25
N TRP A 309 9.48 15.38 19.78
CA TRP A 309 10.88 15.32 20.24
C TRP A 309 11.82 15.83 19.15
N GLU A 310 12.91 16.51 19.55
CA GLU A 310 13.90 17.02 18.60
C GLU A 310 14.59 15.89 17.84
N ALA A 311 15.06 16.15 16.61
CA ALA A 311 15.65 15.12 15.75
C ALA A 311 16.83 14.37 16.41
N LYS A 312 17.66 15.08 17.20
CA LYS A 312 18.77 14.46 17.96
C LYS A 312 18.28 13.54 19.06
N GLU A 313 17.32 14.00 19.88
CA GLU A 313 16.76 13.14 20.94
C GLU A 313 15.97 11.96 20.36
N ALA A 314 15.25 12.16 19.24
CA ALA A 314 14.47 11.12 18.59
C ALA A 314 15.35 9.96 18.11
N GLN A 315 16.56 10.26 17.59
CA GLN A 315 17.56 9.24 17.29
C GLN A 315 18.03 8.51 18.55
N VAL A 316 18.37 9.21 19.63
CA VAL A 316 18.78 8.58 20.91
C VAL A 316 17.67 7.68 21.48
N ARG A 317 16.40 8.09 21.36
CA ARG A 317 15.24 7.29 21.79
C ARG A 317 14.96 6.06 20.93
N THR A 318 15.63 5.86 19.79
CA THR A 318 15.61 4.56 19.08
C THR A 318 16.39 3.47 19.83
N ILE A 319 17.47 3.84 20.53
CA ILE A 319 18.42 2.89 21.12
C ILE A 319 17.74 1.96 22.16
N PRO A 320 16.90 2.45 23.09
CA PRO A 320 16.12 1.59 24.00
C PRO A 320 15.20 0.61 23.27
N VAL A 321 14.64 0.99 22.11
CA VAL A 321 13.76 0.12 21.31
C VAL A 321 14.56 -1.02 20.66
N TYR A 322 15.73 -0.71 20.10
CA TYR A 322 16.66 -1.73 19.57
C TYR A 322 17.14 -2.69 20.66
N ILE A 323 17.46 -2.18 21.86
CA ILE A 323 17.85 -3.02 23.01
C ILE A 323 16.69 -3.93 23.43
N PHE A 324 15.46 -3.42 23.50
CA PHE A 324 14.28 -4.23 23.83
C PHE A 324 13.98 -5.29 22.77
N GLY A 325 14.02 -4.95 21.48
CA GLY A 325 13.84 -5.90 20.38
C GLY A 325 14.89 -7.01 20.39
N THR A 326 16.15 -6.66 20.69
CA THR A 326 17.25 -7.62 20.89
C THR A 326 16.97 -8.55 22.07
N GLY A 327 16.54 -8.00 23.22
CA GLY A 327 16.17 -8.78 24.41
C GLY A 327 15.01 -9.75 24.15
N ALA A 328 13.93 -9.26 23.51
CA ALA A 328 12.78 -10.08 23.11
C ALA A 328 13.19 -11.21 22.15
N MET A 329 14.05 -10.93 21.17
CA MET A 329 14.60 -11.91 20.24
C MET A 329 15.41 -13.01 20.94
N ILE A 330 16.30 -12.66 21.89
CA ILE A 330 17.11 -13.66 22.62
C ILE A 330 16.24 -14.50 23.57
N VAL A 331 15.34 -13.87 24.33
CA VAL A 331 14.47 -14.56 25.31
C VAL A 331 13.50 -15.51 24.61
N SER A 332 12.87 -15.07 23.52
CA SER A 332 11.99 -15.92 22.72
C SER A 332 12.71 -17.07 22.03
N ALA A 333 13.92 -16.85 21.50
CA ALA A 333 14.75 -17.92 20.94
C ALA A 333 15.09 -18.99 21.99
N TRP A 334 15.47 -18.56 23.20
CA TRP A 334 15.72 -19.46 24.32
C TRP A 334 14.48 -20.25 24.73
N ALA A 335 13.33 -19.57 24.87
CA ALA A 335 12.08 -20.17 25.31
C ALA A 335 11.48 -21.11 24.24
N SER A 336 11.53 -20.73 22.97
CA SER A 336 11.04 -21.54 21.84
C SER A 336 11.83 -22.83 21.67
N ASP A 337 13.15 -22.80 21.85
CA ASP A 337 13.95 -24.04 21.91
C ASP A 337 13.58 -24.89 23.14
N ARG A 338 13.45 -24.28 24.32
CA ARG A 338 13.18 -24.99 25.58
C ARG A 338 11.81 -25.67 25.59
N LEU A 339 10.79 -25.01 25.04
CA LEU A 339 9.44 -25.54 24.88
C LEU A 339 9.25 -26.34 23.59
N LYS A 340 10.28 -26.44 22.74
CA LYS A 340 10.28 -27.07 21.40
C LYS A 340 9.19 -26.57 20.43
N HIS A 341 8.53 -25.46 20.76
CA HIS A 341 7.36 -24.94 20.03
C HIS A 341 7.76 -23.68 19.26
N ARG A 342 7.60 -23.69 17.92
CA ARG A 342 7.89 -22.53 17.04
C ARG A 342 6.63 -21.70 16.78
N TYR A 343 5.57 -22.36 16.33
CA TYR A 343 4.30 -21.74 15.90
C TYR A 343 3.72 -20.76 16.93
N GLY A 344 3.62 -21.16 18.21
CA GLY A 344 3.07 -20.30 19.26
C GLY A 344 3.87 -19.01 19.53
N PHE A 345 5.19 -19.00 19.26
CA PHE A 345 6.01 -17.79 19.37
C PHE A 345 5.86 -16.90 18.13
N ILE A 346 5.67 -17.48 16.95
CA ILE A 346 5.33 -16.74 15.72
C ILE A 346 3.98 -16.03 15.90
N ILE A 347 2.93 -16.74 16.31
CA ILE A 347 1.62 -16.15 16.60
C ILE A 347 1.71 -15.13 17.73
N GLY A 348 2.37 -15.46 18.85
CA GLY A 348 2.53 -14.54 19.98
C GLY A 348 3.22 -13.23 19.61
N GLY A 349 4.31 -13.27 18.82
CA GLY A 349 5.00 -12.08 18.35
C GLY A 349 4.23 -11.28 17.29
N VAL A 350 3.49 -11.95 16.39
CA VAL A 350 2.57 -11.27 15.46
C VAL A 350 1.48 -10.53 16.25
N CYS A 351 0.85 -11.17 17.24
CA CYS A 351 -0.10 -10.52 18.14
C CYS A 351 0.54 -9.33 18.89
N PHE A 352 1.79 -9.46 19.34
CA PHE A 352 2.53 -8.38 20.02
C PHE A 352 2.72 -7.16 19.11
N SER A 353 3.14 -7.37 17.85
CA SER A 353 3.22 -6.29 16.86
C SER A 353 1.86 -5.73 16.49
N SER A 354 0.82 -6.56 16.34
CA SER A 354 -0.54 -6.10 16.05
C SER A 354 -1.10 -5.22 17.17
N ILE A 355 -0.88 -5.57 18.45
CA ILE A 355 -1.25 -4.71 19.59
C ILE A 355 -0.50 -3.38 19.52
N GLY A 356 0.79 -3.39 19.21
CA GLY A 356 1.58 -2.17 18.99
C GLY A 356 1.01 -1.28 17.87
N TYR A 357 0.66 -1.87 16.72
CA TYR A 357 0.04 -1.12 15.62
C TYR A 357 -1.36 -0.61 16.00
N SER A 358 -2.20 -1.39 16.69
CA SER A 358 -3.48 -0.92 17.21
C SER A 358 -3.33 0.25 18.20
N MET A 359 -2.28 0.24 19.03
CA MET A 359 -1.96 1.37 19.91
C MET A 359 -1.49 2.61 19.14
N LEU A 360 -0.68 2.46 18.08
CA LEU A 360 -0.28 3.56 17.18
C LEU A 360 -1.43 4.10 16.32
N LEU A 361 -2.42 3.28 15.98
CA LEU A 361 -3.66 3.73 15.33
C LEU A 361 -4.54 4.50 16.32
N ALA A 362 -4.67 4.02 17.56
CA ALA A 362 -5.43 4.67 18.64
C ALA A 362 -4.64 5.77 19.38
N GLN A 363 -3.76 6.50 18.68
CA GLN A 363 -2.80 7.42 19.30
C GLN A 363 -3.34 8.85 19.59
N GLU A 364 -4.50 9.22 19.05
CA GLU A 364 -5.06 10.57 19.27
C GLU A 364 -5.45 10.79 20.74
N GLY A 365 -5.10 11.96 21.27
CA GLY A 365 -5.32 12.31 22.69
C GLY A 365 -4.48 11.51 23.71
N LYS A 366 -3.55 10.64 23.28
CA LYS A 366 -2.71 9.83 24.18
C LYS A 366 -1.37 10.49 24.52
N THR A 367 -0.84 10.16 25.70
CA THR A 367 0.46 10.65 26.19
C THR A 367 1.61 10.17 25.30
N ARG A 368 2.73 10.92 25.31
CA ARG A 368 3.94 10.56 24.54
C ARG A 368 4.45 9.17 24.90
N ASP A 369 4.39 8.80 26.18
CA ASP A 369 4.85 7.51 26.69
C ASP A 369 4.01 6.33 26.19
N TYR A 370 2.68 6.51 26.04
CA TYR A 370 1.80 5.52 25.41
C TYR A 370 2.19 5.28 23.94
N LYS A 371 2.42 6.36 23.19
CA LYS A 371 2.85 6.26 21.79
C LYS A 371 4.22 5.62 21.66
N PHE A 372 5.15 5.98 22.54
CA PHE A 372 6.49 5.40 22.58
C PHE A 372 6.45 3.91 22.93
N ALA A 373 5.71 3.52 23.97
CA ALA A 373 5.51 2.12 24.35
C ALA A 373 4.91 1.27 23.21
N ALA A 374 4.00 1.83 22.40
CA ALA A 374 3.47 1.16 21.22
C ALA A 374 4.57 0.78 20.20
N VAL A 375 5.58 1.64 20.01
CA VAL A 375 6.74 1.35 19.14
C VAL A 375 7.59 0.18 19.67
N PHE A 376 7.75 0.05 20.99
CA PHE A 376 8.40 -1.14 21.60
C PHE A 376 7.64 -2.43 21.28
N LEU A 377 6.31 -2.42 21.29
CA LEU A 377 5.50 -3.60 20.96
C LEU A 377 5.59 -3.95 19.47
N VAL A 378 5.48 -2.95 18.57
CA VAL A 378 5.65 -3.16 17.12
C VAL A 378 7.01 -3.77 16.80
N PHE A 379 8.09 -3.09 17.21
CA PHE A 379 9.45 -3.47 16.88
C PHE A 379 9.88 -4.77 17.60
N GLY A 380 9.53 -4.90 18.88
CA GLY A 380 9.82 -6.08 19.68
C GLY A 380 9.15 -7.34 19.14
N GLY A 381 7.88 -7.25 18.71
CA GLY A 381 7.19 -8.36 18.06
C GLY A 381 7.80 -8.74 16.72
N ALA A 382 8.22 -7.76 15.90
CA ALA A 382 8.87 -8.04 14.62
C ALA A 382 10.23 -8.74 14.82
N CYS A 383 11.09 -8.20 15.68
CA CYS A 383 12.37 -8.81 16.05
C CYS A 383 12.23 -10.21 16.65
N LEU A 384 11.15 -10.47 17.41
CA LEU A 384 10.83 -11.78 17.94
C LEU A 384 10.56 -12.79 16.82
N VAL A 385 9.71 -12.44 15.86
CA VAL A 385 9.21 -13.39 14.85
C VAL A 385 10.22 -13.66 13.73
N THR A 386 10.96 -12.65 13.25
CA THR A 386 11.87 -12.76 12.08
C THR A 386 12.79 -13.99 12.11
N PRO A 387 13.65 -14.22 13.13
CA PRO A 387 14.53 -15.39 13.13
C PRO A 387 13.80 -16.70 13.43
N ILE A 388 12.62 -16.67 14.07
CA ILE A 388 11.83 -17.88 14.35
C ILE A 388 11.16 -18.40 13.07
N ALA A 389 10.67 -17.49 12.21
CA ALA A 389 10.10 -17.84 10.91
C ALA A 389 11.11 -18.50 9.96
N LEU A 390 12.37 -18.05 9.93
CA LEU A 390 13.45 -18.64 9.14
C LEU A 390 13.79 -20.06 9.61
N VAL A 391 14.04 -20.21 10.91
CA VAL A 391 14.40 -21.52 11.52
C VAL A 391 13.23 -22.49 11.47
N TRP A 392 11.98 -22.03 11.54
CA TRP A 392 10.82 -22.91 11.40
C TRP A 392 10.72 -23.52 9.99
N LEU A 393 11.03 -22.78 8.91
CA LEU A 393 11.15 -23.40 7.59
C LEU A 393 12.30 -24.41 7.56
N GLN A 394 13.49 -24.03 8.01
CA GLN A 394 14.66 -24.93 7.98
C GLN A 394 14.42 -26.24 8.74
N ASN A 395 13.72 -26.20 9.87
CA ASN A 395 13.36 -27.40 10.62
C ASN A 395 12.35 -28.33 9.90
N ASN A 396 11.57 -27.79 8.94
CA ASN A 396 10.53 -28.52 8.19
C ASN A 396 10.98 -28.99 6.79
N LEU A 397 12.22 -28.70 6.40
CA LEU A 397 12.84 -29.18 5.17
C LEU A 397 13.74 -30.39 5.45
N SER A 398 14.02 -31.16 4.40
CA SER A 398 14.92 -32.31 4.41
C SER A 398 15.68 -32.42 3.08
N GLY A 399 16.94 -32.83 3.15
CA GLY A 399 17.85 -32.92 2.01
C GLY A 399 18.52 -31.59 1.64
N HIS A 400 19.85 -31.62 1.47
CA HIS A 400 20.71 -30.44 1.29
C HIS A 400 20.17 -29.41 0.28
N TRP A 401 19.71 -29.87 -0.89
CA TRP A 401 19.19 -28.98 -1.94
C TRP A 401 17.88 -28.25 -1.56
N LYS A 402 17.00 -28.87 -0.75
CA LYS A 402 15.80 -28.18 -0.25
C LYS A 402 16.17 -27.11 0.77
N HIS A 403 17.09 -27.37 1.69
CA HIS A 403 17.55 -26.36 2.66
C HIS A 403 18.13 -25.13 1.95
N ALA A 404 19.05 -25.32 1.00
CA ALA A 404 19.66 -24.23 0.24
C ALA A 404 18.63 -23.43 -0.58
N PHE A 405 17.76 -24.12 -1.34
CA PHE A 405 16.72 -23.46 -2.12
C PHE A 405 15.71 -22.72 -1.21
N GLY A 406 15.21 -23.40 -0.17
CA GLY A 406 14.18 -22.87 0.73
C GLY A 406 14.65 -21.71 1.60
N ALA A 407 15.91 -21.73 2.08
CA ALA A 407 16.51 -20.57 2.75
C ALA A 407 16.49 -19.34 1.82
N SER A 408 17.00 -19.51 0.60
CA SER A 408 17.14 -18.43 -0.36
C SER A 408 15.79 -17.90 -0.84
N VAL A 409 14.83 -18.75 -1.19
CA VAL A 409 13.50 -18.31 -1.64
C VAL A 409 12.71 -17.63 -0.51
N GLN A 410 12.83 -18.10 0.74
CA GLN A 410 12.20 -17.43 1.87
C GLN A 410 12.75 -16.01 2.06
N ILE A 411 14.07 -15.83 2.01
CA ILE A 411 14.71 -14.53 2.22
C ILE A 411 14.49 -13.61 1.01
N MET A 412 14.64 -14.11 -0.22
CA MET A 412 14.39 -13.42 -1.49
C MET A 412 12.99 -12.81 -1.56
N VAL A 413 11.97 -13.61 -1.26
CA VAL A 413 10.57 -13.13 -1.19
C VAL A 413 10.40 -12.18 0.00
N GLY A 414 11.04 -12.46 1.14
CA GLY A 414 11.11 -11.53 2.27
C GLY A 414 11.64 -10.14 1.90
N ASN A 415 12.66 -10.05 1.03
CA ASN A 415 13.26 -8.78 0.64
C ASN A 415 12.42 -7.98 -0.37
N LEU A 416 11.42 -8.58 -1.01
CA LEU A 416 10.36 -7.82 -1.70
C LEU A 416 9.58 -6.92 -0.71
N ALA A 417 9.55 -7.26 0.59
CA ALA A 417 9.00 -6.37 1.61
C ALA A 417 9.80 -5.07 1.79
N GLY A 418 11.11 -5.10 1.51
CA GLY A 418 11.94 -3.89 1.50
C GLY A 418 11.55 -2.93 0.38
N ILE A 419 11.22 -3.48 -0.80
CA ILE A 419 10.68 -2.70 -1.92
C ILE A 419 9.28 -2.18 -1.58
N LEU A 420 8.35 -3.04 -1.15
CA LEU A 420 6.97 -2.64 -0.81
C LEU A 420 6.94 -1.62 0.32
N GLY A 421 7.67 -1.85 1.42
CA GLY A 421 7.78 -0.93 2.56
C GLY A 421 8.41 0.43 2.21
N SER A 422 9.21 0.50 1.13
CA SER A 422 9.74 1.77 0.60
C SER A 422 8.74 2.55 -0.25
N PHE A 423 7.63 1.94 -0.68
CA PHE A 423 6.60 2.58 -1.50
C PHE A 423 5.28 2.88 -0.73
N ILE A 424 5.07 2.32 0.46
CA ILE A 424 3.87 2.57 1.27
C ILE A 424 3.88 3.98 1.92
N PHE A 425 5.06 4.55 2.20
CA PHE A 425 5.20 5.86 2.85
C PHE A 425 6.10 6.82 2.04
N LEU A 426 5.49 7.59 1.14
CA LEU A 426 6.19 8.57 0.32
C LEU A 426 6.75 9.74 1.16
N SER A 427 8.09 9.91 1.19
CA SER A 427 8.78 10.93 1.99
C SER A 427 8.32 12.38 1.79
N GLN A 428 7.73 12.68 0.62
CA GLN A 428 7.19 14.00 0.25
C GLN A 428 5.84 14.31 0.94
N GLU A 429 5.26 13.36 1.67
CA GLU A 429 3.88 13.45 2.20
C GLU A 429 3.80 13.63 3.72
N LYS A 430 4.91 14.00 4.36
CA LYS A 430 4.92 14.30 5.79
C LYS A 430 4.00 15.48 6.10
N PRO A 431 3.17 15.42 7.17
CA PRO A 431 3.14 14.40 8.22
C PRO A 431 1.94 13.43 8.10
N LEU A 432 1.36 13.22 6.91
CA LEU A 432 0.02 12.64 6.76
C LEU A 432 -0.14 11.53 5.70
N TYR A 433 0.84 11.29 4.83
CA TYR A 433 0.98 10.09 3.99
C TYR A 433 -0.30 9.56 3.30
N PRO A 434 -1.11 10.42 2.63
CA PRO A 434 -2.44 10.04 2.14
C PRO A 434 -2.44 8.96 1.04
N THR A 435 -1.38 8.80 0.24
CA THR A 435 -1.35 7.75 -0.80
C THR A 435 -1.25 6.34 -0.21
N GLY A 436 -0.55 6.18 0.93
CA GLY A 436 -0.54 4.91 1.66
C GLY A 436 -1.92 4.58 2.22
N TYR A 437 -2.59 5.58 2.80
CA TYR A 437 -3.95 5.48 3.33
C TYR A 437 -5.05 5.52 2.24
N GLY A 438 -4.70 5.18 0.99
CA GLY A 438 -5.18 5.93 -0.18
C GLY A 438 -6.28 5.30 -1.04
N VAL A 439 -6.56 3.99 -1.00
CA VAL A 439 -7.33 3.39 -2.12
C VAL A 439 -8.83 3.25 -1.88
N SER A 440 -9.35 3.15 -0.65
CA SER A 440 -10.75 2.73 -0.48
C SER A 440 -11.45 3.20 0.82
N LEU A 441 -12.48 4.03 0.65
CA LEU A 441 -13.83 3.83 1.18
C LEU A 441 -14.76 4.76 0.41
N GLY A 442 -15.93 4.28 -0.04
CA GLY A 442 -16.87 5.11 -0.78
C GLY A 442 -17.51 6.17 0.12
N LEU A 443 -17.65 7.41 -0.34
CA LEU A 443 -18.53 8.41 0.29
C LEU A 443 -19.96 7.86 0.44
N GLY A 444 -20.43 7.10 -0.56
CA GLY A 444 -21.69 6.36 -0.51
C GLY A 444 -21.72 5.28 0.57
N GLY A 445 -20.65 4.49 0.72
CA GLY A 445 -20.56 3.46 1.77
C GLY A 445 -20.59 4.07 3.18
N LEU A 446 -19.92 5.21 3.37
CA LEU A 446 -19.97 5.98 4.63
C LEU A 446 -21.34 6.61 4.88
N ALA A 447 -21.96 7.20 3.86
CA ALA A 447 -23.31 7.76 3.95
C ALA A 447 -24.36 6.69 4.26
N ALA A 448 -24.28 5.52 3.62
CA ALA A 448 -25.15 4.37 3.91
C ALA A 448 -24.93 3.87 5.34
N ALA A 449 -23.68 3.79 5.80
CA ALA A 449 -23.37 3.38 7.16
C ALA A 449 -23.93 4.34 8.21
N VAL A 450 -23.91 5.66 7.97
CA VAL A 450 -24.62 6.64 8.82
C VAL A 450 -26.12 6.39 8.80
N CYS A 451 -26.71 6.29 7.59
CA CYS A 451 -28.15 6.21 7.44
C CYS A 451 -28.74 4.97 8.13
N PHE A 452 -28.26 3.77 7.81
CA PHE A 452 -28.82 2.54 8.37
C PHE A 452 -28.46 2.35 9.86
N ALA A 453 -27.31 2.86 10.33
CA ALA A 453 -27.00 2.83 11.76
C ALA A 453 -27.90 3.76 12.59
N ARG A 454 -28.39 4.88 12.04
CA ARG A 454 -29.35 5.76 12.76
C ARG A 454 -30.70 5.09 13.02
N GLN A 455 -31.06 4.07 12.23
CA GLN A 455 -32.25 3.24 12.45
C GLN A 455 -32.02 2.08 13.43
N GLY A 456 -30.78 1.88 13.90
CA GLY A 456 -30.40 0.75 14.75
C GLY A 456 -30.15 -0.57 13.98
N HIS A 457 -30.05 -0.55 12.65
CA HIS A 457 -29.62 -1.74 11.90
C HIS A 457 -28.17 -2.11 12.25
N HIS A 458 -27.85 -3.41 12.28
CA HIS A 458 -26.48 -3.87 12.47
C HIS A 458 -25.66 -3.65 11.19
N VAL A 459 -25.00 -2.49 11.10
CA VAL A 459 -24.14 -2.14 9.97
C VAL A 459 -22.73 -2.70 10.18
N GLN A 460 -22.27 -3.52 9.24
CA GLN A 460 -20.86 -3.91 9.12
C GLN A 460 -20.28 -3.47 7.77
N VAL A 461 -19.39 -2.49 7.81
CA VAL A 461 -18.62 -1.99 6.67
C VAL A 461 -17.33 -2.80 6.55
N LEU A 462 -17.03 -3.25 5.33
CA LEU A 462 -15.80 -3.98 5.00
C LEU A 462 -14.96 -3.15 4.05
N GLU A 463 -13.65 -3.10 4.31
CA GLU A 463 -12.74 -2.29 3.51
C GLU A 463 -11.38 -2.96 3.33
N ARG A 464 -10.92 -3.06 2.07
CA ARG A 464 -9.64 -3.62 1.61
C ARG A 464 -8.41 -2.80 2.00
N THR A 465 -8.49 -1.48 2.17
CA THR A 465 -7.39 -0.68 2.72
C THR A 465 -7.37 -0.71 4.24
N ASP A 466 -6.22 -0.41 4.84
CA ASP A 466 -6.04 -0.34 6.30
C ASP A 466 -6.72 0.87 6.96
N THR A 467 -7.09 1.88 6.16
CA THR A 467 -7.49 3.23 6.58
C THR A 467 -8.39 3.91 5.53
N LEU A 468 -8.84 5.15 5.84
CA LEU A 468 -9.70 5.99 5.02
C LEU A 468 -8.91 6.94 4.10
N SER A 469 -9.26 6.93 2.81
CA SER A 469 -8.71 7.85 1.81
C SER A 469 -9.65 8.96 1.40
N ALA A 470 -9.10 10.08 0.95
CA ALA A 470 -9.76 10.92 -0.03
C ALA A 470 -8.79 11.46 -1.08
N HIS A 471 -8.65 10.76 -2.21
CA HIS A 471 -8.10 11.33 -3.43
C HIS A 471 -9.10 12.30 -4.10
N GLY A 472 -8.60 13.30 -4.84
CA GLY A 472 -9.40 14.33 -5.50
C GLY A 472 -9.60 15.60 -4.65
N THR A 473 -9.63 16.74 -5.33
CA THR A 473 -9.37 18.06 -4.73
C THR A 473 -10.56 18.71 -4.03
N GLY A 474 -11.79 18.37 -4.42
CA GLY A 474 -13.01 18.95 -3.85
C GLY A 474 -14.27 18.18 -4.24
N ILE A 475 -15.34 18.40 -3.48
CA ILE A 475 -16.67 17.84 -3.72
C ILE A 475 -17.73 18.92 -3.47
N SER A 476 -18.80 18.89 -4.27
CA SER A 476 -20.00 19.70 -4.05
C SER A 476 -21.13 18.81 -3.51
N ILE A 477 -21.92 19.34 -2.58
CA ILE A 477 -23.16 18.72 -2.07
C ILE A 477 -24.32 19.56 -2.60
N ARG A 478 -25.13 18.98 -3.49
CA ARG A 478 -26.26 19.66 -4.15
C ARG A 478 -27.46 19.82 -3.20
N ARG A 479 -28.44 20.68 -3.55
CA ARG A 479 -29.56 21.04 -2.66
C ARG A 479 -30.40 19.81 -2.26
N CYS A 480 -30.77 18.97 -3.23
CA CYS A 480 -31.43 17.68 -2.99
C CYS A 480 -30.73 16.81 -1.93
N ALA A 481 -29.39 16.70 -2.00
CA ALA A 481 -28.59 15.90 -1.08
C ALA A 481 -28.46 16.55 0.30
N ARG A 482 -28.28 17.88 0.38
CA ARG A 482 -28.21 18.60 1.66
C ARG A 482 -29.52 18.47 2.46
N ARG A 483 -30.69 18.56 1.80
CA ARG A 483 -31.99 18.28 2.42
C ARG A 483 -32.06 16.90 3.09
N ILE A 484 -31.54 15.87 2.42
CA ILE A 484 -31.50 14.50 2.96
C ILE A 484 -30.52 14.40 4.13
N LEU A 485 -29.31 14.95 4.00
CA LEU A 485 -28.30 14.94 5.06
C LEU A 485 -28.77 15.74 6.30
N ARG A 486 -29.59 16.78 6.10
CA ARG A 486 -30.29 17.52 7.16
C ARG A 486 -31.31 16.65 7.89
N SER A 487 -32.11 15.84 7.20
CA SER A 487 -33.06 14.90 7.86
C SER A 487 -32.37 13.75 8.58
N TRP A 488 -31.11 13.42 8.22
CA TRP A 488 -30.25 12.52 8.97
C TRP A 488 -29.53 13.19 10.16
N GLY A 489 -29.78 14.48 10.42
CA GLY A 489 -29.21 15.24 11.53
C GLY A 489 -27.78 15.74 11.30
N LEU A 490 -27.23 15.63 10.08
CA LEU A 490 -25.83 15.96 9.78
C LEU A 490 -25.59 17.44 9.45
N GLU A 491 -26.64 18.27 9.40
CA GLU A 491 -26.58 19.66 8.94
C GLU A 491 -25.49 20.48 9.65
N ALA A 492 -25.49 20.47 11.00
CA ALA A 492 -24.54 21.26 11.79
C ALA A 492 -23.09 20.76 11.65
N ASP A 493 -22.88 19.44 11.63
CA ASP A 493 -21.57 18.84 11.43
C ASP A 493 -21.02 19.16 10.02
N LEU A 494 -21.85 19.06 8.98
CA LEU A 494 -21.44 19.33 7.60
C LEU A 494 -21.22 20.82 7.36
N ALA A 495 -22.05 21.70 7.94
CA ALA A 495 -21.84 23.14 7.93
C ALA A 495 -20.51 23.56 8.58
N ALA A 496 -20.04 22.83 9.59
CA ALA A 496 -18.75 23.10 10.23
C ALA A 496 -17.55 22.81 9.32
N VAL A 497 -17.71 21.97 8.28
CA VAL A 497 -16.62 21.58 7.35
C VAL A 497 -16.87 21.94 5.88
N SER A 498 -17.99 22.58 5.57
CA SER A 498 -18.39 22.92 4.19
C SER A 498 -18.70 24.40 4.05
N ASP A 499 -18.26 24.98 2.95
CA ASP A 499 -18.48 26.36 2.56
C ASP A 499 -19.77 26.47 1.72
N GLU A 500 -20.60 27.48 1.97
CA GLU A 500 -21.80 27.73 1.15
C GLU A 500 -21.44 28.47 -0.13
N VAL A 501 -22.05 28.06 -1.24
CA VAL A 501 -21.81 28.63 -2.57
C VAL A 501 -22.76 29.80 -2.80
N ASP A 502 -22.25 30.93 -3.29
CA ASP A 502 -23.07 32.09 -3.72
C ASP A 502 -23.45 32.00 -5.21
N ALA A 503 -22.53 31.59 -6.09
CA ALA A 503 -22.83 31.33 -7.50
C ALA A 503 -21.98 30.19 -8.12
N THR A 504 -22.47 29.67 -9.25
CA THR A 504 -21.65 28.92 -10.21
C THR A 504 -21.39 29.80 -11.44
N ARG A 505 -20.14 30.17 -11.69
CA ARG A 505 -19.75 31.07 -12.80
C ARG A 505 -18.92 30.34 -13.84
N PHE A 506 -19.15 30.61 -15.12
CA PHE A 506 -18.31 30.15 -16.22
C PHE A 506 -17.63 31.35 -16.88
N ARG A 507 -16.30 31.37 -16.80
CA ARG A 507 -15.43 32.42 -17.33
C ARG A 507 -14.70 31.94 -18.57
N ASP A 508 -14.39 32.85 -19.47
CA ASP A 508 -13.37 32.62 -20.50
C ASP A 508 -12.00 32.51 -19.83
N ILE A 509 -11.25 31.45 -20.14
CA ILE A 509 -9.97 31.15 -19.49
C ILE A 509 -8.86 32.17 -19.80
N LYS A 510 -9.02 33.01 -20.84
CA LYS A 510 -8.05 34.02 -21.28
C LYS A 510 -8.45 35.44 -20.86
N THR A 511 -9.70 35.84 -21.09
CA THR A 511 -10.17 37.21 -20.79
C THR A 511 -10.68 37.39 -19.36
N THR A 512 -10.97 36.29 -18.64
CA THR A 512 -11.66 36.25 -17.34
C THR A 512 -13.13 36.68 -17.35
N ASP A 513 -13.67 37.11 -18.50
CA ASP A 513 -15.07 37.52 -18.64
C ASP A 513 -16.01 36.40 -18.18
N VAL A 514 -16.98 36.74 -17.34
CA VAL A 514 -18.09 35.83 -17.04
C VAL A 514 -18.97 35.73 -18.28
N LYS A 515 -19.10 34.52 -18.84
CA LYS A 515 -19.96 34.23 -20.00
C LYS A 515 -21.31 33.66 -19.58
N ILE A 516 -21.35 32.94 -18.44
CA ILE A 516 -22.58 32.44 -17.79
C ILE A 516 -22.41 32.60 -16.28
N GLU A 517 -23.42 33.11 -15.59
CA GLU A 517 -23.50 33.16 -14.14
C GLU A 517 -24.81 32.54 -13.67
N LEU A 518 -24.72 31.47 -12.88
CA LEU A 518 -25.85 30.81 -12.23
C LEU A 518 -25.83 31.17 -10.73
N PRO A 519 -26.52 32.23 -10.30
CA PRO A 519 -26.58 32.59 -8.87
C PRO A 519 -27.40 31.57 -8.08
N GLU A 520 -27.03 31.27 -6.83
CA GLU A 520 -27.97 30.64 -5.91
C GLU A 520 -29.06 31.68 -5.57
N ARG A 521 -30.32 31.37 -5.91
CA ARG A 521 -31.45 32.24 -5.62
C ARG A 521 -31.56 32.52 -4.13
N ALA A 522 -31.97 33.73 -3.76
CA ALA A 522 -32.03 34.19 -2.38
C ALA A 522 -33.27 33.67 -1.59
N ASP A 523 -34.26 33.10 -2.27
CA ASP A 523 -35.46 32.47 -1.71
C ASP A 523 -35.25 31.01 -1.27
N HIS A 524 -34.20 30.36 -1.76
CA HIS A 524 -33.87 28.97 -1.41
C HIS A 524 -33.44 28.84 0.07
N GLU A 525 -34.21 28.11 0.88
CA GLU A 525 -33.91 27.80 2.30
C GLU A 525 -32.58 27.05 2.49
N ILE A 526 -32.10 26.37 1.44
CA ILE A 526 -30.91 25.51 1.46
C ILE A 526 -30.05 25.84 0.23
N ARG A 527 -28.79 26.23 0.45
CA ARG A 527 -27.81 26.47 -0.63
C ARG A 527 -26.92 25.26 -0.90
N HIS A 528 -26.28 25.23 -2.07
CA HIS A 528 -25.17 24.31 -2.33
C HIS A 528 -24.02 24.45 -1.31
N TRP A 529 -23.37 23.32 -1.01
CA TRP A 529 -22.12 23.28 -0.24
C TRP A 529 -20.95 22.82 -1.11
N VAL A 530 -19.75 23.30 -0.76
CA VAL A 530 -18.46 22.79 -1.25
C VAL A 530 -17.58 22.43 -0.06
N THR A 531 -16.87 21.31 -0.16
CA THR A 531 -15.87 20.88 0.84
C THR A 531 -14.78 20.03 0.18
N THR A 532 -13.77 19.60 0.93
CA THR A 532 -12.84 18.58 0.45
C THR A 532 -13.43 17.18 0.71
N ARG A 533 -13.17 16.23 -0.21
CA ARG A 533 -13.61 14.83 -0.02
C ARG A 533 -13.12 14.26 1.31
N ARG A 534 -11.93 14.67 1.77
CA ARG A 534 -11.31 14.28 3.05
C ARG A 534 -12.15 14.68 4.26
N LEU A 535 -12.63 15.93 4.29
CA LEU A 535 -13.43 16.44 5.41
C LEU A 535 -14.80 15.74 5.47
N ALA A 536 -15.48 15.62 4.33
CA ALA A 536 -16.76 14.91 4.23
C ALA A 536 -16.66 13.44 4.67
N MET A 537 -15.64 12.70 4.20
CA MET A 537 -15.44 11.30 4.59
C MET A 537 -15.08 11.14 6.07
N GLY A 538 -14.16 11.97 6.58
CA GLY A 538 -13.78 11.93 8.00
C GLY A 538 -14.95 12.24 8.95
N LEU A 539 -15.88 13.10 8.52
CA LEU A 539 -17.12 13.39 9.25
C LEU A 539 -18.08 12.20 9.23
N LEU A 540 -18.43 11.69 8.04
CA LEU A 540 -19.40 10.59 7.90
C LEU A 540 -18.92 9.32 8.63
N TYR A 541 -17.61 9.03 8.60
CA TYR A 541 -17.02 7.94 9.39
C TYR A 541 -17.24 8.13 10.90
N ARG A 542 -16.92 9.31 11.46
CA ARG A 542 -17.11 9.58 12.89
C ARG A 542 -18.57 9.45 13.31
N GLN A 543 -19.51 9.90 12.49
CA GLN A 543 -20.94 9.76 12.78
C GLN A 543 -21.41 8.31 12.65
N ALA A 544 -20.96 7.55 11.65
CA ALA A 544 -21.29 6.12 11.52
C ALA A 544 -20.79 5.31 12.72
N VAL A 545 -19.55 5.53 13.17
CA VAL A 545 -18.98 4.89 14.37
C VAL A 545 -19.75 5.28 15.64
N LYS A 546 -20.11 6.56 15.80
CA LYS A 546 -20.92 7.09 16.91
C LYS A 546 -22.32 6.49 16.96
N LEU A 547 -22.89 6.14 15.80
CA LEU A 547 -24.17 5.43 15.65
C LEU A 547 -24.04 3.89 15.75
N GLY A 548 -22.84 3.36 15.97
CA GLY A 548 -22.59 1.93 16.22
C GLY A 548 -22.21 1.09 15.00
N ALA A 549 -22.03 1.68 13.81
CA ALA A 549 -21.55 0.95 12.63
C ALA A 549 -20.14 0.38 12.85
N ARG A 550 -19.94 -0.89 12.50
CA ARG A 550 -18.68 -1.61 12.68
C ARG A 550 -17.87 -1.57 11.40
N PHE A 551 -16.57 -1.31 11.50
CA PHE A 551 -15.66 -1.24 10.36
C PHE A 551 -14.60 -2.35 10.45
N ARG A 552 -14.38 -3.10 9.36
CA ARG A 552 -13.23 -3.99 9.19
C ARG A 552 -12.37 -3.52 8.02
N PHE A 553 -11.25 -2.86 8.35
CA PHE A 553 -10.20 -2.51 7.40
C PHE A 553 -9.32 -3.74 7.03
N ALA A 554 -8.40 -3.58 6.07
CA ALA A 554 -7.53 -4.62 5.50
C ALA A 554 -8.25 -5.91 5.02
N THR A 555 -9.52 -5.79 4.66
CA THR A 555 -10.49 -6.87 4.43
C THR A 555 -11.02 -6.82 2.98
N THR A 556 -10.38 -7.59 2.09
CA THR A 556 -10.81 -7.71 0.69
C THR A 556 -11.92 -8.75 0.54
N VAL A 557 -13.08 -8.35 0.00
CA VAL A 557 -14.12 -9.28 -0.50
C VAL A 557 -13.69 -9.86 -1.85
N VAL A 558 -13.84 -11.18 -2.05
CA VAL A 558 -13.43 -11.90 -3.27
C VAL A 558 -14.57 -12.62 -3.99
N ASP A 559 -15.66 -12.91 -3.28
CA ASP A 559 -16.84 -13.59 -3.82
C ASP A 559 -18.10 -13.14 -3.05
N VAL A 560 -19.26 -13.18 -3.70
CA VAL A 560 -20.56 -12.85 -3.10
C VAL A 560 -21.60 -13.90 -3.48
N ARG A 561 -22.53 -14.21 -2.58
CA ARG A 561 -23.56 -15.25 -2.79
C ARG A 561 -24.85 -14.85 -2.07
N GLU A 562 -25.99 -15.24 -2.62
CA GLU A 562 -27.31 -15.04 -2.01
C GLU A 562 -28.12 -16.34 -2.02
N ASP A 563 -29.03 -16.47 -1.05
CA ASP A 563 -30.07 -17.48 -0.99
C ASP A 563 -31.37 -16.86 -0.44
N HIS A 564 -32.42 -17.66 -0.28
CA HIS A 564 -33.71 -17.17 0.22
C HIS A 564 -33.63 -16.56 1.63
N ALA A 565 -32.68 -16.98 2.47
CA ALA A 565 -32.55 -16.54 3.85
C ALA A 565 -31.67 -15.29 4.02
N GLY A 566 -30.73 -15.02 3.10
CA GLY A 566 -29.89 -13.84 3.17
C GLY A 566 -28.77 -13.83 2.11
N ALA A 567 -27.95 -12.78 2.13
CA ALA A 567 -26.74 -12.71 1.33
C ALA A 567 -25.47 -12.97 2.16
N SER A 568 -24.34 -13.12 1.47
CA SER A 568 -23.04 -13.40 2.07
C SER A 568 -21.87 -12.91 1.21
N VAL A 569 -20.77 -12.56 1.88
CA VAL A 569 -19.48 -12.21 1.28
C VAL A 569 -18.40 -13.18 1.73
N VAL A 570 -17.48 -13.52 0.84
CA VAL A 570 -16.29 -14.33 1.14
C VAL A 570 -15.07 -13.41 1.17
N LEU A 571 -14.25 -13.53 2.22
CA LEU A 571 -13.08 -12.69 2.45
C LEU A 571 -11.78 -13.37 1.99
N ALA A 572 -10.85 -12.58 1.45
CA ALA A 572 -9.54 -13.07 0.99
C ALA A 572 -8.70 -13.74 2.09
N ASN A 573 -8.84 -13.27 3.34
CA ASN A 573 -8.00 -13.66 4.46
C ASN A 573 -8.48 -14.98 5.08
N GLY A 574 -8.23 -16.09 4.37
CA GLY A 574 -8.57 -17.45 4.82
C GLY A 574 -9.98 -17.93 4.48
N GLY A 575 -10.76 -17.18 3.71
CA GLY A 575 -12.09 -17.62 3.25
C GLY A 575 -13.21 -17.46 4.28
N GLU A 576 -13.06 -16.60 5.30
CA GLU A 576 -14.15 -16.25 6.21
C GLU A 576 -15.39 -15.81 5.41
N VAL A 577 -16.56 -16.34 5.78
CA VAL A 577 -17.84 -15.98 5.16
C VAL A 577 -18.65 -15.19 6.17
N LEU A 578 -19.00 -13.96 5.81
CA LEU A 578 -19.93 -13.12 6.58
C LEU A 578 -21.29 -13.16 5.91
N ARG A 579 -22.37 -13.16 6.72
CA ARG A 579 -23.75 -13.15 6.25
C ARG A 579 -24.50 -11.92 6.77
N GLY A 580 -25.50 -11.50 6.01
CA GLY A 580 -26.44 -10.44 6.37
C GLY A 580 -27.63 -10.45 5.41
N ASP A 581 -28.73 -9.80 5.77
CA ASP A 581 -29.99 -9.87 5.02
C ASP A 581 -29.91 -9.17 3.66
N LEU A 582 -29.04 -8.15 3.58
CA LEU A 582 -28.76 -7.25 2.46
C LEU A 582 -27.25 -6.93 2.38
N ILE A 583 -26.70 -6.87 1.17
CA ILE A 583 -25.35 -6.35 0.89
C ILE A 583 -25.43 -5.11 0.01
N LEU A 584 -24.75 -4.03 0.42
CA LEU A 584 -24.58 -2.82 -0.38
C LEU A 584 -23.14 -2.74 -0.91
N ALA A 585 -22.99 -2.93 -2.22
CA ALA A 585 -21.72 -2.89 -2.92
C ALA A 585 -21.34 -1.46 -3.31
N ALA A 586 -20.67 -0.76 -2.40
CA ALA A 586 -20.14 0.59 -2.61
C ALA A 586 -18.67 0.59 -3.09
N ASP A 587 -18.25 -0.44 -3.84
CA ASP A 587 -16.84 -0.69 -4.25
C ASP A 587 -16.39 0.08 -5.51
N GLY A 588 -17.18 1.09 -5.93
CA GLY A 588 -16.80 2.11 -6.92
C GLY A 588 -16.83 1.65 -8.38
N ILE A 589 -16.39 2.51 -9.30
CA ILE A 589 -16.47 2.28 -10.75
C ILE A 589 -15.80 0.98 -11.21
N ARG A 590 -14.72 0.55 -10.54
CA ARG A 590 -14.03 -0.75 -10.75
C ARG A 590 -14.65 -1.90 -9.93
N SER A 591 -15.97 -1.87 -9.69
CA SER A 591 -16.68 -2.84 -8.84
C SER A 591 -16.45 -4.29 -9.27
N ARG A 592 -16.00 -5.12 -8.33
CA ARG A 592 -15.89 -6.58 -8.52
C ARG A 592 -17.23 -7.27 -8.26
N ILE A 593 -18.08 -6.66 -7.44
CA ILE A 593 -19.40 -7.20 -7.11
C ILE A 593 -20.35 -7.06 -8.30
N ARG A 594 -20.28 -5.96 -9.07
CA ARG A 594 -21.03 -5.80 -10.33
C ARG A 594 -20.81 -6.96 -11.30
N ALA A 595 -19.56 -7.32 -11.56
CA ALA A 595 -19.20 -8.43 -12.45
C ALA A 595 -19.69 -9.80 -11.96
N LYS A 596 -19.95 -9.95 -10.65
CA LYS A 596 -20.54 -11.16 -10.04
C LYS A 596 -22.06 -11.19 -10.19
N ILE A 597 -22.75 -10.11 -9.83
CA ILE A 597 -24.22 -10.08 -9.79
C ILE A 597 -24.88 -9.85 -11.15
N LEU A 598 -24.10 -9.49 -12.18
CA LEU A 598 -24.53 -9.35 -13.58
C LEU A 598 -23.91 -10.44 -14.49
N ALA A 599 -23.41 -11.55 -13.94
CA ALA A 599 -22.71 -12.58 -14.72
C ALA A 599 -23.60 -13.33 -15.75
N ASP A 600 -24.92 -13.30 -15.56
CA ASP A 600 -25.95 -13.79 -16.49
C ASP A 600 -26.36 -12.75 -17.56
N VAL A 601 -25.96 -11.48 -17.40
CA VAL A 601 -26.23 -10.43 -18.39
C VAL A 601 -25.29 -10.63 -19.59
N THR A 602 -25.89 -10.81 -20.76
CA THR A 602 -25.16 -10.97 -22.03
C THR A 602 -25.62 -9.92 -23.05
N GLY A 603 -24.77 -9.60 -24.02
CA GLY A 603 -25.08 -8.64 -25.08
C GLY A 603 -25.00 -7.15 -24.71
N VAL A 604 -24.76 -6.81 -23.43
CA VAL A 604 -24.60 -5.43 -22.95
C VAL A 604 -23.27 -5.29 -22.20
N SER A 605 -22.55 -4.18 -22.40
CA SER A 605 -21.33 -3.91 -21.63
C SER A 605 -21.66 -3.59 -20.17
N ILE A 606 -20.94 -4.21 -19.24
CA ILE A 606 -20.96 -3.89 -17.81
C ILE A 606 -19.63 -3.30 -17.31
N GLU A 607 -18.73 -2.95 -18.24
CA GLU A 607 -17.45 -2.30 -17.96
C GLU A 607 -17.53 -0.78 -18.19
N PRO A 608 -16.68 0.03 -17.52
CA PRO A 608 -16.71 1.49 -17.64
C PRO A 608 -16.42 1.96 -19.07
N LEU A 609 -17.21 2.93 -19.54
CA LEU A 609 -16.98 3.65 -20.79
C LEU A 609 -15.91 4.71 -20.55
N ILE A 610 -14.76 4.60 -21.20
CA ILE A 610 -13.62 5.53 -21.05
C ILE A 610 -13.69 6.60 -22.14
N SER A 611 -13.58 7.87 -21.74
CA SER A 611 -13.55 9.04 -22.61
C SER A 611 -12.13 9.38 -23.09
N SER A 612 -12.03 10.13 -24.19
CA SER A 612 -10.79 10.80 -24.63
C SER A 612 -10.37 11.98 -23.74
N THR A 613 -11.13 12.32 -22.70
CA THR A 613 -10.77 13.39 -21.74
C THR A 613 -9.98 12.83 -20.56
N THR A 614 -8.85 13.45 -20.23
CA THR A 614 -8.10 13.17 -19.00
C THR A 614 -8.28 14.34 -18.03
N PHE A 615 -8.58 14.02 -16.77
CA PHE A 615 -8.67 14.98 -15.67
C PHE A 615 -7.38 15.00 -14.85
N TYR A 616 -6.99 16.21 -14.42
CA TYR A 616 -5.84 16.48 -13.56
C TYR A 616 -6.30 17.25 -12.33
N GLY A 617 -6.12 16.67 -11.14
CA GLY A 617 -6.47 17.28 -9.85
C GLY A 617 -5.27 18.03 -9.25
N ILE A 618 -5.42 19.33 -9.00
CA ILE A 618 -4.40 20.18 -8.36
C ILE A 618 -4.98 20.83 -7.09
N GLY A 619 -4.29 20.70 -5.96
CA GLY A 619 -4.65 21.35 -4.70
C GLY A 619 -3.65 22.43 -4.31
N ILE A 620 -4.11 23.68 -4.17
CA ILE A 620 -3.27 24.88 -3.96
C ILE A 620 -3.58 25.47 -2.58
N ASP A 621 -2.57 26.05 -1.93
CA ASP A 621 -2.80 26.86 -0.73
C ASP A 621 -3.44 28.21 -1.07
N ALA A 622 -4.58 28.52 -0.45
CA ALA A 622 -5.33 29.73 -0.77
C ALA A 622 -4.54 31.00 -0.44
N ALA A 623 -3.76 31.02 0.66
CA ALA A 623 -2.97 32.20 1.04
C ALA A 623 -1.82 32.45 0.05
N SER A 624 -1.16 31.38 -0.43
CA SER A 624 -0.12 31.49 -1.46
C SER A 624 -0.66 32.03 -2.79
N LEU A 625 -1.89 31.67 -3.16
CA LEU A 625 -2.52 32.18 -4.39
C LEU A 625 -2.96 33.65 -4.22
N VAL A 626 -3.63 33.99 -3.11
CA VAL A 626 -4.01 35.39 -2.78
C VAL A 626 -2.80 36.32 -2.82
N ALA A 627 -1.62 35.87 -2.36
CA ALA A 627 -0.38 36.64 -2.41
C ALA A 627 0.11 36.98 -3.84
N GLN A 628 -0.32 36.23 -4.87
CA GLN A 628 0.06 36.46 -6.27
C GLN A 628 -1.02 37.17 -7.11
N VAL A 629 -2.31 36.93 -6.82
CA VAL A 629 -3.44 37.42 -7.64
C VAL A 629 -4.35 38.43 -6.93
N GLY A 630 -4.19 38.62 -5.61
CA GLY A 630 -5.05 39.47 -4.78
C GLY A 630 -6.20 38.70 -4.10
N PRO A 631 -6.87 39.32 -3.12
CA PRO A 631 -7.87 38.65 -2.28
C PRO A 631 -9.23 38.42 -2.95
N SER A 632 -9.51 39.05 -4.09
CA SER A 632 -10.82 39.07 -4.76
C SER A 632 -10.72 38.59 -6.22
N SER A 633 -9.88 37.58 -6.47
CA SER A 633 -9.71 36.97 -7.80
C SER A 633 -10.85 35.99 -8.12
N GLY A 634 -11.01 35.60 -9.40
CA GLY A 634 -11.99 34.57 -9.78
C GLY A 634 -11.68 33.17 -9.21
N LEU A 635 -10.43 32.92 -8.80
CA LEU A 635 -9.99 31.69 -8.12
C LEU A 635 -10.04 31.76 -6.58
N THR A 636 -10.01 32.98 -6.03
CA THR A 636 -10.09 33.26 -4.59
C THR A 636 -11.17 34.34 -4.34
N PRO A 637 -12.44 34.09 -4.67
CA PRO A 637 -13.50 35.07 -4.45
C PRO A 637 -13.76 35.29 -2.95
N ASP A 638 -14.18 36.50 -2.59
CA ASP A 638 -14.50 36.93 -1.20
C ASP A 638 -15.63 36.11 -0.56
N ARG A 639 -16.44 35.44 -1.39
CA ARG A 639 -17.41 34.41 -1.00
C ARG A 639 -17.16 33.14 -1.82
N PRO A 640 -17.48 31.94 -1.32
CA PRO A 640 -17.19 30.71 -2.03
C PRO A 640 -18.04 30.58 -3.31
N ASP A 641 -17.39 30.32 -4.45
CA ASP A 641 -18.04 30.08 -5.73
C ASP A 641 -17.51 28.79 -6.37
N ILE A 642 -18.30 28.23 -7.30
CA ILE A 642 -17.83 27.21 -8.24
C ILE A 642 -17.52 27.92 -9.56
N THR A 643 -16.24 28.19 -9.84
CA THR A 643 -15.83 28.89 -11.06
C THR A 643 -15.26 27.89 -12.08
N GLY A 644 -15.93 27.74 -13.22
CA GLY A 644 -15.42 27.07 -14.41
C GLY A 644 -14.67 28.04 -15.33
N TRP A 645 -13.56 27.60 -15.90
CA TRP A 645 -12.71 28.35 -16.83
C TRP A 645 -12.68 27.61 -18.15
N ILE A 646 -13.36 28.14 -19.16
CA ILE A 646 -13.60 27.47 -20.44
C ILE A 646 -12.53 27.89 -21.46
N GLY A 647 -11.93 26.91 -22.11
CA GLY A 647 -10.91 27.08 -23.14
C GLY A 647 -11.13 26.14 -24.34
N SER A 648 -10.29 26.27 -25.36
CA SER A 648 -10.35 25.39 -26.53
C SER A 648 -9.64 24.07 -26.24
N GLY A 649 -10.36 22.94 -26.36
CA GLY A 649 -9.82 21.59 -26.11
C GLY A 649 -9.63 21.21 -24.63
N GLY A 650 -9.96 22.10 -23.70
CA GLY A 650 -9.83 21.85 -22.27
C GLY A 650 -10.37 22.99 -21.40
N PHE A 651 -10.72 22.67 -20.15
CA PHE A 651 -11.32 23.58 -19.19
C PHE A 651 -10.81 23.30 -17.77
N ILE A 652 -11.02 24.23 -16.84
CA ILE A 652 -10.68 24.02 -15.42
C ILE A 652 -11.92 24.30 -14.57
N ILE A 653 -12.29 23.38 -13.66
CA ILE A 653 -13.26 23.69 -12.59
C ILE A 653 -12.49 23.99 -11.31
N SER A 654 -12.51 25.25 -10.89
CA SER A 654 -11.91 25.71 -9.62
C SER A 654 -12.96 25.80 -8.51
N ARG A 655 -12.54 25.54 -7.28
CA ARG A 655 -13.34 25.69 -6.06
C ARG A 655 -12.48 26.29 -4.95
N HIS A 656 -12.87 27.44 -4.41
CA HIS A 656 -12.28 27.99 -3.19
C HIS A 656 -13.02 27.40 -1.97
N SER A 657 -12.29 26.81 -1.03
CA SER A 657 -12.82 26.41 0.28
C SER A 657 -12.08 27.18 1.37
N ALA A 658 -12.75 28.21 1.89
CA ALA A 658 -12.24 29.06 2.97
C ALA A 658 -12.01 28.26 4.25
N LYS A 659 -12.94 27.35 4.63
CA LYS A 659 -12.80 26.49 5.81
C LYS A 659 -11.65 25.47 5.70
N ALA A 660 -11.26 25.08 4.48
CA ALA A 660 -10.09 24.22 4.26
C ALA A 660 -8.79 25.00 4.04
N GLY A 661 -8.84 26.31 3.76
CA GLY A 661 -7.69 27.13 3.37
C GLY A 661 -7.09 26.73 2.00
N LYS A 662 -7.89 26.15 1.10
CA LYS A 662 -7.41 25.59 -0.18
C LYS A 662 -8.24 26.04 -1.37
N VAL A 663 -7.57 26.15 -2.51
CA VAL A 663 -8.20 26.21 -3.84
C VAL A 663 -7.94 24.88 -4.54
N GLY A 664 -9.02 24.17 -4.87
CA GLY A 664 -8.97 22.94 -5.64
C GLY A 664 -9.26 23.22 -7.11
N LEU A 665 -8.30 22.94 -7.98
CA LEU A 665 -8.51 22.89 -9.43
C LEU A 665 -8.80 21.45 -9.88
N LEU A 666 -9.57 21.35 -10.96
CA LEU A 666 -9.85 20.14 -11.69
C LEU A 666 -9.75 20.47 -13.18
N CYS A 667 -8.58 20.22 -13.77
CA CYS A 667 -8.28 20.57 -15.16
C CYS A 667 -8.63 19.40 -16.08
N ALA A 668 -9.51 19.61 -17.06
CA ALA A 668 -9.85 18.66 -18.11
C ALA A 668 -9.08 18.98 -19.39
N ILE A 669 -8.45 17.97 -19.99
CA ILE A 669 -7.74 18.08 -21.28
C ILE A 669 -8.27 16.96 -22.20
N HIS A 670 -8.73 17.33 -23.40
CA HIS A 670 -9.18 16.38 -24.42
C HIS A 670 -7.99 15.93 -25.29
N GLY A 671 -7.81 14.61 -25.43
CA GLY A 671 -6.81 14.02 -26.32
C GLY A 671 -6.27 12.69 -25.81
N GLU A 672 -5.60 11.93 -26.70
CA GLU A 672 -4.92 10.72 -26.26
C GLU A 672 -3.72 11.05 -25.37
N THR A 673 -3.82 10.65 -24.10
CA THR A 673 -2.73 10.65 -23.13
C THR A 673 -2.08 9.27 -23.03
N ASP A 674 -0.80 9.23 -22.67
CA ASP A 674 0.03 8.03 -22.41
C ASP A 674 -0.58 7.10 -21.33
N GLN A 675 -1.43 7.66 -20.47
CA GLN A 675 -2.10 6.97 -19.38
C GLN A 675 -2.96 5.78 -19.87
N ARG A 676 -2.62 4.56 -19.43
CA ARG A 676 -3.37 3.34 -19.77
C ARG A 676 -4.42 2.97 -18.73
N ASP A 677 -4.12 3.17 -17.45
CA ASP A 677 -5.03 2.91 -16.33
C ASP A 677 -5.97 4.09 -16.07
N LEU A 678 -7.20 3.83 -15.62
CA LEU A 678 -8.16 4.91 -15.30
C LEU A 678 -7.65 5.91 -14.24
N TRP A 679 -6.66 5.57 -13.42
CA TRP A 679 -6.13 6.43 -12.34
C TRP A 679 -4.61 6.21 -12.22
N ASP A 680 -3.83 7.29 -12.11
CA ASP A 680 -2.38 7.31 -11.88
C ASP A 680 -2.01 8.57 -11.09
N ASP A 681 -1.48 8.41 -9.86
CA ASP A 681 -1.17 9.51 -8.93
C ASP A 681 0.13 10.28 -9.30
N ARG A 682 0.52 10.21 -10.57
CA ARG A 682 1.71 10.82 -11.17
C ARG A 682 1.31 11.59 -12.42
N GLY A 683 0.39 12.54 -12.25
CA GLY A 683 0.09 13.51 -13.29
C GLY A 683 1.29 14.44 -13.53
N ASP A 684 1.56 14.73 -14.79
CA ASP A 684 2.59 15.70 -15.15
C ASP A 684 2.01 17.12 -15.11
N VAL A 685 2.44 17.91 -14.12
CA VAL A 685 2.09 19.33 -14.01
C VAL A 685 2.77 20.17 -15.09
N GLY A 686 3.91 19.72 -15.64
CA GLY A 686 4.55 20.35 -16.79
C GLY A 686 3.61 20.37 -17.99
N PHE A 687 3.16 19.20 -18.43
CA PHE A 687 2.12 19.04 -19.45
C PHE A 687 0.86 19.90 -19.19
N VAL A 688 0.36 19.96 -17.95
CA VAL A 688 -0.81 20.80 -17.62
C VAL A 688 -0.49 22.30 -17.73
N ARG A 689 0.68 22.76 -17.28
CA ARG A 689 1.15 24.15 -17.46
C ARG A 689 1.25 24.49 -18.95
N ASP A 690 1.92 23.63 -19.73
CA ASP A 690 2.17 23.85 -21.16
C ASP A 690 0.86 23.94 -21.95
N PHE A 691 -0.10 23.06 -21.67
CA PHE A 691 -1.43 23.10 -22.29
C PHE A 691 -2.20 24.39 -21.97
N PHE A 692 -2.13 24.86 -20.72
CA PHE A 692 -2.82 26.07 -20.27
C PHE A 692 -1.96 27.35 -20.30
N ALA A 693 -0.77 27.34 -20.93
CA ALA A 693 0.19 28.45 -20.88
C ALA A 693 -0.35 29.78 -21.46
N GLY A 694 -1.33 29.71 -22.36
CA GLY A 694 -2.03 30.86 -22.94
C GLY A 694 -3.26 31.35 -22.15
N SER A 695 -3.37 31.04 -20.86
CA SER A 695 -4.48 31.42 -19.98
C SER A 695 -4.28 32.80 -19.33
N CYS A 696 -5.32 33.28 -18.64
CA CYS A 696 -5.27 34.47 -17.80
C CYS A 696 -4.28 34.34 -16.64
N ARG A 697 -3.80 35.48 -16.13
CA ARG A 697 -2.84 35.57 -15.01
C ARG A 697 -3.25 34.73 -13.80
N GLU A 698 -4.54 34.65 -13.49
CA GLU A 698 -5.03 33.92 -12.32
C GLU A 698 -4.78 32.42 -12.44
N VAL A 699 -5.17 31.83 -13.58
CA VAL A 699 -4.94 30.41 -13.88
C VAL A 699 -3.44 30.10 -13.98
N THR A 700 -2.65 30.96 -14.64
CA THR A 700 -1.20 30.75 -14.75
C THR A 700 -0.52 30.77 -13.39
N ALA A 701 -0.80 31.77 -12.52
CA ALA A 701 -0.26 31.82 -11.16
C ALA A 701 -0.65 30.60 -10.31
N ALA A 702 -1.87 30.10 -10.48
CA ALA A 702 -2.36 28.91 -9.79
C ALA A 702 -1.66 27.61 -10.27
N LEU A 703 -1.41 27.48 -11.58
CA LEU A 703 -0.65 26.36 -12.15
C LEU A 703 0.85 26.47 -11.84
N ASP A 704 1.42 27.66 -11.74
CA ASP A 704 2.81 27.87 -11.30
C ASP A 704 3.01 27.41 -9.85
N LEU A 705 2.05 27.68 -8.96
CA LEU A 705 2.04 27.17 -7.57
C LEU A 705 1.83 25.65 -7.45
N ALA A 706 1.45 24.95 -8.53
CA ALA A 706 1.15 23.52 -8.48
C ALA A 706 2.43 22.65 -8.41
N ALA A 707 2.70 22.05 -7.25
CA ALA A 707 3.86 21.17 -7.05
C ALA A 707 3.65 19.75 -7.62
N ARG A 708 2.40 19.28 -7.71
CA ARG A 708 2.01 17.94 -8.21
C ARG A 708 0.55 17.94 -8.67
N CYS A 709 0.15 16.97 -9.49
CA CYS A 709 -1.24 16.67 -9.79
C CYS A 709 -1.52 15.16 -9.83
N ASP A 710 -2.72 14.76 -9.42
CA ASP A 710 -3.24 13.41 -9.63
C ASP A 710 -3.86 13.36 -11.04
N ARG A 711 -3.73 12.27 -11.81
CA ARG A 711 -4.38 12.14 -13.13
C ARG A 711 -5.30 10.93 -13.27
N TRP A 712 -6.47 11.13 -13.86
CA TRP A 712 -7.42 10.05 -14.14
C TRP A 712 -8.12 10.24 -15.48
N LYS A 713 -8.29 9.16 -16.23
CA LYS A 713 -9.12 9.19 -17.44
C LYS A 713 -10.58 9.30 -17.04
N LEU A 714 -11.30 10.22 -17.67
CA LEU A 714 -12.73 10.38 -17.46
C LEU A 714 -13.44 9.11 -17.93
N ALA A 715 -14.29 8.55 -17.06
CA ALA A 715 -15.10 7.40 -17.40
C ALA A 715 -16.46 7.48 -16.69
N GLU A 716 -17.43 6.77 -17.26
CA GLU A 716 -18.76 6.58 -16.72
C GLU A 716 -19.16 5.11 -16.77
N MET A 717 -20.19 4.73 -16.02
CA MET A 717 -20.85 3.44 -16.19
C MET A 717 -21.85 3.51 -17.36
N PRO A 718 -21.94 2.48 -18.22
CA PRO A 718 -23.08 2.32 -19.11
C PRO A 718 -24.41 2.22 -18.34
N ASP A 719 -25.53 2.30 -19.04
CA ASP A 719 -26.87 2.13 -18.47
C ASP A 719 -27.10 0.63 -18.18
N LEU A 720 -26.71 0.21 -16.97
CA LEU A 720 -26.72 -1.19 -16.56
C LEU A 720 -28.15 -1.76 -16.61
N PRO A 721 -28.39 -2.98 -17.14
CA PRO A 721 -29.74 -3.54 -17.23
C PRO A 721 -30.49 -3.61 -15.89
N ARG A 722 -29.77 -3.87 -14.79
CA ARG A 722 -30.27 -3.82 -13.41
C ARG A 722 -29.12 -3.45 -12.45
N TRP A 723 -29.46 -3.03 -11.23
CA TRP A 723 -28.52 -2.72 -10.15
C TRP A 723 -28.59 -3.73 -9.00
N ARG A 724 -29.62 -4.58 -8.96
CA ARG A 724 -29.76 -5.71 -8.03
C ARG A 724 -29.29 -7.04 -8.60
N SER A 725 -28.90 -7.95 -7.70
CA SER A 725 -28.71 -9.38 -7.98
C SER A 725 -30.05 -10.08 -8.29
N PRO A 726 -30.06 -11.27 -8.93
CA PRO A 726 -31.30 -11.97 -9.28
C PRO A 726 -32.22 -12.28 -8.08
N GLY A 727 -31.67 -12.55 -6.89
CA GLY A 727 -32.40 -12.73 -5.64
C GLY A 727 -32.69 -11.42 -4.89
N GLY A 728 -32.26 -10.27 -5.40
CA GLY A 728 -32.55 -8.95 -4.84
C GLY A 728 -31.82 -8.60 -3.53
N ARG A 729 -30.89 -9.43 -3.04
CA ARG A 729 -30.21 -9.22 -1.75
C ARG A 729 -28.83 -8.58 -1.84
N ILE A 730 -28.33 -8.30 -3.04
CA ILE A 730 -27.04 -7.62 -3.28
C ILE A 730 -27.29 -6.46 -4.25
N LEU A 731 -27.04 -5.22 -3.80
CA LEU A 731 -27.32 -4.00 -4.57
C LEU A 731 -26.03 -3.21 -4.83
N LEU A 732 -25.88 -2.69 -6.05
CA LEU A 732 -24.80 -1.76 -6.40
C LEU A 732 -25.16 -0.35 -5.93
N LEU A 733 -24.28 0.32 -5.20
CA LEU A 733 -24.51 1.67 -4.66
C LEU A 733 -23.51 2.71 -5.18
N GLY A 734 -24.02 3.80 -5.74
CA GLY A 734 -23.22 4.92 -6.24
C GLY A 734 -22.39 4.52 -7.47
N ASP A 735 -21.12 4.91 -7.49
CA ASP A 735 -20.19 4.69 -8.61
C ASP A 735 -20.09 3.23 -9.09
N SER A 736 -20.43 2.22 -8.27
CA SER A 736 -20.45 0.81 -8.72
C SER A 736 -21.59 0.50 -9.69
N ALA A 737 -22.71 1.22 -9.57
CA ALA A 737 -23.86 1.15 -10.47
C ALA A 737 -23.78 2.19 -11.59
N HIS A 738 -23.48 3.44 -11.25
CA HIS A 738 -23.87 4.59 -12.07
C HIS A 738 -22.86 5.75 -12.06
N ALA A 739 -21.57 5.46 -11.89
CA ALA A 739 -20.52 6.49 -12.02
C ALA A 739 -20.72 7.34 -13.28
N MET A 740 -20.56 8.65 -13.12
CA MET A 740 -20.94 9.65 -14.11
C MET A 740 -19.87 10.74 -14.23
N HIS A 741 -19.90 11.51 -15.31
CA HIS A 741 -18.97 12.62 -15.47
C HIS A 741 -19.13 13.64 -14.32
N PRO A 742 -18.03 14.19 -13.75
CA PRO A 742 -18.09 15.04 -12.56
C PRO A 742 -18.70 16.43 -12.83
N ASN A 743 -18.96 16.78 -14.09
CA ASN A 743 -19.33 18.12 -14.54
C ASN A 743 -20.79 18.52 -14.25
N ALA A 744 -21.64 17.58 -13.84
CA ALA A 744 -22.92 17.92 -13.19
C ALA A 744 -22.80 18.06 -11.66
N ALA A 745 -21.67 17.65 -11.07
CA ALA A 745 -21.45 17.56 -9.62
C ALA A 745 -22.47 16.70 -8.83
N HIS A 746 -23.24 15.85 -9.51
CA HIS A 746 -24.37 15.10 -8.94
C HIS A 746 -24.04 13.69 -8.41
N GLY A 747 -22.88 13.10 -8.69
CA GLY A 747 -22.62 11.68 -8.37
C GLY A 747 -22.83 11.30 -6.89
N PHE A 748 -22.32 12.10 -5.96
CA PHE A 748 -22.59 11.90 -4.52
C PHE A 748 -24.03 12.24 -4.14
N ALA A 749 -24.64 13.25 -4.78
CA ALA A 749 -26.03 13.61 -4.52
C ALA A 749 -27.00 12.47 -4.89
N GLN A 750 -26.81 11.86 -6.06
CA GLN A 750 -27.56 10.68 -6.48
C GLN A 750 -27.31 9.49 -5.55
N THR A 751 -26.08 9.29 -5.09
CA THR A 751 -25.79 8.24 -4.10
C THR A 751 -26.51 8.47 -2.76
N VAL A 752 -26.67 9.73 -2.32
CA VAL A 752 -27.44 10.09 -1.11
C VAL A 752 -28.95 9.89 -1.33
N GLU A 753 -29.49 10.25 -2.50
CA GLU A 753 -30.87 9.95 -2.89
C GLU A 753 -31.15 8.44 -2.95
N ASP A 754 -30.20 7.62 -3.45
CA ASP A 754 -30.33 6.15 -3.49
C ASP A 754 -30.51 5.57 -2.09
N ILE A 755 -29.69 6.02 -1.13
CA ILE A 755 -29.73 5.59 0.26
C ILE A 755 -31.04 6.02 0.92
N ALA A 756 -31.51 7.24 0.65
CA ALA A 756 -32.74 7.76 1.23
C ALA A 756 -34.00 7.03 0.75
N VAL A 757 -34.09 6.70 -0.55
CA VAL A 757 -35.20 5.90 -1.09
C VAL A 757 -35.17 4.48 -0.53
N LEU A 758 -33.99 3.88 -0.37
CA LEU A 758 -33.84 2.54 0.21
C LEU A 758 -34.23 2.52 1.70
N ASP A 759 -33.81 3.53 2.46
CA ASP A 759 -34.21 3.76 3.86
C ASP A 759 -35.73 3.92 4.00
N ALA A 760 -36.34 4.79 3.20
CA ALA A 760 -37.79 5.04 3.22
C ALA A 760 -38.62 3.81 2.82
N LEU A 761 -38.16 3.00 1.85
CA LEU A 761 -38.81 1.73 1.51
C LEU A 761 -38.65 0.69 2.63
N THR A 762 -37.49 0.64 3.29
CA THR A 762 -37.25 -0.25 4.43
C THR A 762 -38.13 0.11 5.63
N MET A 763 -38.36 1.40 5.90
CA MET A 763 -39.32 1.87 6.92
C MET A 763 -40.78 1.51 6.63
N ARG A 764 -41.15 1.35 5.34
CA ARG A 764 -42.52 1.04 4.91
C ARG A 764 -42.86 -0.46 5.01
N SER A 765 -41.89 -1.32 5.29
CA SER A 765 -42.07 -2.78 5.44
C SER A 765 -42.41 -3.18 6.89
N ASN A 766 -43.05 -4.33 7.06
CA ASN A 766 -43.46 -4.81 8.38
C ASN A 766 -42.22 -5.22 9.21
N PRO A 767 -42.06 -4.75 10.46
CA PRO A 767 -40.88 -5.08 11.29
C PRO A 767 -40.65 -6.57 11.56
N GLY A 768 -41.67 -7.42 11.41
CA GLY A 768 -41.55 -8.87 11.52
C GLY A 768 -41.06 -9.57 10.25
N ASP A 769 -41.29 -8.99 9.07
CA ASP A 769 -41.05 -9.60 7.75
C ASP A 769 -39.99 -8.85 6.92
N ALA A 770 -39.41 -7.76 7.42
CA ALA A 770 -38.50 -6.88 6.68
C ALA A 770 -37.39 -7.63 5.92
N ALA A 771 -36.79 -8.67 6.50
CA ALA A 771 -35.76 -9.49 5.85
C ALA A 771 -36.28 -10.35 4.68
N ALA A 772 -37.57 -10.71 4.67
CA ALA A 772 -38.25 -11.36 3.56
C ALA A 772 -38.70 -10.35 2.48
N GLU A 773 -39.00 -9.11 2.87
CA GLU A 773 -39.40 -8.04 1.94
C GLU A 773 -38.24 -7.43 1.12
N ILE A 774 -36.98 -7.65 1.50
CA ILE A 774 -35.79 -7.09 0.82
C ILE A 774 -35.80 -7.21 -0.72
N PRO A 775 -36.14 -8.34 -1.36
CA PRO A 775 -36.16 -8.43 -2.82
C PRO A 775 -37.23 -7.53 -3.46
N ARG A 776 -38.37 -7.32 -2.77
CA ARG A 776 -39.46 -6.42 -3.17
C ARG A 776 -39.05 -4.95 -3.00
N ILE A 777 -38.37 -4.63 -1.89
CA ILE A 777 -37.77 -3.31 -1.63
C ILE A 777 -36.74 -2.98 -2.73
N ALA A 778 -35.84 -3.92 -3.05
CA ALA A 778 -34.79 -3.73 -4.05
C ALA A 778 -35.35 -3.45 -5.46
N GLU A 779 -36.44 -4.10 -5.83
CA GLU A 779 -37.13 -3.85 -7.11
C GLU A 779 -37.80 -2.47 -7.16
N GLN A 780 -38.51 -2.08 -6.10
CA GLN A 780 -39.12 -0.74 -6.00
C GLN A 780 -38.08 0.37 -5.96
N TRP A 781 -36.97 0.16 -5.24
CA TRP A 781 -35.83 1.07 -5.18
C TRP A 781 -35.21 1.29 -6.56
N GLU A 782 -34.93 0.22 -7.31
CA GLU A 782 -34.35 0.33 -8.66
C GLU A 782 -35.33 1.04 -9.62
N ALA A 783 -36.63 0.70 -9.56
CA ALA A 783 -37.67 1.29 -10.42
C ALA A 783 -37.98 2.78 -10.13
N ALA A 784 -37.66 3.26 -8.93
CA ALA A 784 -37.71 4.68 -8.57
C ALA A 784 -36.42 5.42 -8.92
N ARG A 785 -35.25 4.84 -8.60
CA ARG A 785 -33.95 5.53 -8.71
C ARG A 785 -33.36 5.55 -10.12
N LYS A 786 -33.41 4.41 -10.83
CA LYS A 786 -32.67 4.22 -12.08
C LYS A 786 -32.98 5.28 -13.17
N PRO A 787 -34.25 5.60 -13.50
CA PRO A 787 -34.55 6.57 -14.56
C PRO A 787 -34.01 7.98 -14.28
N ARG A 788 -34.13 8.45 -13.02
CA ARG A 788 -33.64 9.77 -12.60
C ARG A 788 -32.12 9.85 -12.72
N VAL A 789 -31.40 8.83 -12.26
CA VAL A 789 -29.94 8.80 -12.32
C VAL A 789 -29.43 8.69 -13.76
N GLU A 790 -30.05 7.87 -14.60
CA GLU A 790 -29.66 7.74 -16.01
C GLU A 790 -29.86 9.06 -16.77
N ARG A 791 -30.95 9.79 -16.51
CA ARG A 791 -31.17 11.13 -17.05
C ARG A 791 -30.13 12.16 -16.56
N ILE A 792 -29.76 12.12 -15.28
CA ILE A 792 -28.73 13.01 -14.70
C ILE A 792 -27.32 12.67 -15.20
N LYS A 793 -27.01 11.39 -15.42
CA LYS A 793 -25.76 10.95 -16.06
C LYS A 793 -25.68 11.42 -17.52
N ALA A 794 -26.78 11.29 -18.28
CA ALA A 794 -26.86 11.84 -19.64
C ALA A 794 -26.69 13.37 -19.67
N PHE A 795 -27.25 14.10 -18.70
CA PHE A 795 -26.98 15.52 -18.52
C PHE A 795 -25.50 15.81 -18.22
N ALA A 796 -24.88 15.06 -17.31
CA ALA A 796 -23.46 15.21 -16.96
C ALA A 796 -22.53 14.97 -18.17
N ARG A 797 -22.86 13.98 -19.01
CA ARG A 797 -22.19 13.73 -20.30
C ARG A 797 -22.30 14.94 -21.22
N THR A 798 -23.51 15.46 -21.43
CA THR A 798 -23.75 16.68 -22.24
C THR A 798 -22.98 17.89 -21.69
N ASN A 799 -23.03 18.14 -20.38
CA ASN A 799 -22.37 19.30 -19.77
C ASN A 799 -20.84 19.25 -19.93
N THR A 800 -20.25 18.05 -19.93
CA THR A 800 -18.84 17.85 -20.26
C THR A 800 -18.53 18.32 -21.69
N ARG A 801 -19.37 17.96 -22.66
CA ARG A 801 -19.19 18.30 -24.08
C ARG A 801 -19.36 19.81 -24.32
N VAL A 802 -20.27 20.46 -23.58
CA VAL A 802 -20.41 21.92 -23.56
C VAL A 802 -19.14 22.59 -23.01
N PHE A 803 -18.58 22.12 -21.89
CA PHE A 803 -17.35 22.68 -21.32
C PHE A 803 -16.10 22.47 -22.21
N LEU A 804 -16.12 21.48 -23.10
CA LEU A 804 -15.05 21.24 -24.10
C LEU A 804 -15.25 22.02 -25.41
N GLY A 805 -16.39 22.69 -25.58
CA GLY A 805 -16.75 23.38 -26.83
C GLY A 805 -17.17 22.44 -27.97
N GLU A 806 -17.49 21.16 -27.69
CA GLU A 806 -17.96 20.20 -28.70
C GLU A 806 -19.44 20.40 -29.08
N VAL A 807 -20.21 21.07 -28.23
CA VAL A 807 -21.66 21.24 -28.34
C VAL A 807 -22.04 22.61 -27.76
N GLU A 808 -22.77 23.43 -28.52
CA GLU A 808 -23.33 24.67 -27.99
C GLU A 808 -24.47 24.37 -26.98
N PRO A 809 -24.57 25.12 -25.87
CA PRO A 809 -25.66 24.94 -24.92
C PRO A 809 -27.00 25.31 -25.57
N GLN A 810 -27.95 24.37 -25.57
CA GLN A 810 -29.28 24.55 -26.16
C GLN A 810 -30.14 25.49 -25.30
N SER A 811 -29.97 26.80 -25.48
CA SER A 811 -30.76 27.85 -24.82
C SER A 811 -32.19 27.88 -25.36
N SER A 812 -33.08 27.09 -24.75
CA SER A 812 -34.53 27.19 -24.98
C SER A 812 -35.15 28.27 -24.08
N GLY A 813 -34.80 29.53 -24.36
CA GLY A 813 -35.28 30.72 -23.65
C GLY A 813 -34.31 31.90 -23.78
N THR A 814 -34.75 33.09 -23.41
CA THR A 814 -33.86 34.23 -23.13
C THR A 814 -32.94 33.93 -21.94
N ALA A 815 -31.89 34.72 -21.74
CA ALA A 815 -30.98 34.53 -20.60
C ALA A 815 -31.73 34.54 -19.26
N ASP A 816 -32.64 35.50 -19.04
CA ASP A 816 -33.39 35.62 -17.78
C ASP A 816 -34.34 34.44 -17.52
N GLU A 817 -34.87 33.81 -18.58
CA GLU A 817 -35.66 32.57 -18.49
C GLU A 817 -34.78 31.36 -18.21
N ALA A 818 -33.64 31.21 -18.90
CA ALA A 818 -32.68 30.12 -18.69
C ALA A 818 -32.04 30.17 -17.29
N LEU A 819 -31.88 31.38 -16.72
CA LEU A 819 -31.40 31.62 -15.37
C LEU A 819 -32.48 31.47 -14.29
N GLY A 820 -33.75 31.35 -14.67
CA GLY A 820 -34.86 31.25 -13.72
C GLY A 820 -34.98 32.49 -12.81
N LEU A 821 -34.75 33.70 -13.35
CA LEU A 821 -34.75 34.96 -12.59
C LEU A 821 -36.14 35.59 -12.40
N THR A 822 -37.22 34.87 -12.77
CA THR A 822 -38.60 35.29 -12.54
C THR A 822 -39.20 34.61 -11.31
N ASP A 823 -40.09 35.29 -10.58
CA ASP A 823 -40.81 34.77 -9.39
C ASP A 823 -41.86 33.66 -9.71
N VAL A 824 -41.72 33.00 -10.86
CA VAL A 824 -42.63 31.95 -11.32
C VAL A 824 -42.19 30.61 -10.74
N VAL A 825 -43.13 29.87 -10.14
CA VAL A 825 -42.90 28.47 -9.75
C VAL A 825 -42.75 27.62 -11.01
N VAL A 826 -41.51 27.35 -11.41
CA VAL A 826 -41.20 26.56 -12.60
C VAL A 826 -41.59 25.10 -12.36
N ALA A 827 -42.36 24.52 -13.29
CA ALA A 827 -42.70 23.11 -13.25
C ALA A 827 -41.43 22.24 -13.41
N GLN A 828 -41.22 21.31 -12.48
CA GLN A 828 -40.12 20.34 -12.55
C GLN A 828 -40.46 19.26 -13.57
N ASP A 829 -39.62 19.10 -14.59
CA ASP A 829 -39.78 18.05 -15.61
C ASP A 829 -38.45 17.35 -15.92
N MET A 830 -38.50 16.01 -15.92
CA MET A 830 -37.40 15.12 -16.29
C MET A 830 -37.11 15.15 -17.80
N HIS A 831 -38.15 15.29 -18.63
CA HIS A 831 -38.09 15.16 -20.09
C HIS A 831 -37.73 16.47 -20.80
N ALA A 832 -37.96 17.62 -20.16
CA ALA A 832 -37.55 18.95 -20.59
C ALA A 832 -36.08 19.02 -21.09
N PRO A 833 -35.77 19.92 -22.04
CA PRO A 833 -34.41 20.09 -22.55
C PRO A 833 -33.38 20.34 -21.45
N PHE A 834 -32.18 19.78 -21.60
CA PHE A 834 -31.06 20.12 -20.73
C PHE A 834 -30.80 21.63 -20.75
N PHE A 835 -30.40 22.19 -19.60
CA PHE A 835 -30.23 23.65 -19.37
C PHE A 835 -31.52 24.50 -19.42
N SER A 836 -32.69 23.91 -19.65
CA SER A 836 -33.96 24.62 -19.40
C SER A 836 -34.16 24.85 -17.88
N PRO A 837 -34.91 25.88 -17.47
CA PRO A 837 -35.21 26.10 -16.05
C PRO A 837 -36.04 24.95 -15.45
N ALA A 838 -36.93 24.33 -16.24
CA ALA A 838 -37.75 23.18 -15.84
C ALA A 838 -36.91 21.94 -15.52
N PHE A 839 -35.94 21.63 -16.38
CA PHE A 839 -34.98 20.55 -16.13
C PHE A 839 -34.05 20.88 -14.94
N THR A 840 -33.62 22.14 -14.81
CA THR A 840 -32.71 22.57 -13.75
C THR A 840 -33.35 22.47 -12.37
N ALA A 841 -34.61 22.93 -12.23
CA ALA A 841 -35.40 22.78 -11.01
C ALA A 841 -35.67 21.28 -10.68
N TRP A 842 -35.93 20.45 -11.70
CA TRP A 842 -36.07 19.00 -11.51
C TRP A 842 -34.74 18.34 -11.07
N CYS A 843 -33.60 18.81 -11.58
CA CYS A 843 -32.29 18.27 -11.26
C CYS A 843 -31.91 18.55 -9.79
N GLU A 844 -32.01 19.82 -9.36
CA GLU A 844 -31.51 20.27 -8.06
C GLU A 844 -32.51 20.18 -6.90
N ASP A 845 -33.80 20.44 -7.16
CA ASP A 845 -34.79 20.78 -6.14
C ASP A 845 -35.87 19.71 -5.93
N LEU A 846 -35.95 18.70 -6.81
CA LEU A 846 -36.88 17.59 -6.70
C LEU A 846 -36.74 16.85 -5.36
N ASP A 847 -37.87 16.63 -4.70
CA ASP A 847 -37.94 15.85 -3.46
C ASP A 847 -38.19 14.37 -3.79
N VAL A 848 -37.11 13.59 -3.86
CA VAL A 848 -37.16 12.16 -4.21
C VAL A 848 -38.00 11.32 -3.23
N LEU A 849 -38.16 11.76 -1.98
CA LEU A 849 -38.98 11.05 -0.99
C LEU A 849 -40.46 11.36 -1.21
N LYS A 850 -40.81 12.62 -1.45
CA LYS A 850 -42.18 12.99 -1.85
C LYS A 850 -42.58 12.39 -3.21
N GLU A 851 -41.65 12.28 -4.15
CA GLU A 851 -41.86 11.60 -5.43
C GLU A 851 -42.15 10.10 -5.22
N LEU A 852 -41.34 9.44 -4.36
CA LEU A 852 -41.56 8.05 -3.96
C LEU A 852 -42.92 7.83 -3.31
N ASP A 853 -43.34 8.72 -2.41
CA ASP A 853 -44.68 8.67 -1.78
C ASP A 853 -45.79 8.69 -2.84
N LEU A 854 -45.72 9.61 -3.81
CA LEU A 854 -46.69 9.71 -4.92
C LEU A 854 -46.67 8.49 -5.85
N MET A 855 -45.52 7.84 -6.05
CA MET A 855 -45.42 6.58 -6.80
C MET A 855 -46.06 5.42 -6.04
N MET A 856 -45.83 5.32 -4.73
CA MET A 856 -46.35 4.24 -3.87
C MET A 856 -47.87 4.35 -3.67
N ASP A 857 -48.40 5.57 -3.58
CA ASP A 857 -49.83 5.84 -3.41
C ASP A 857 -50.61 5.76 -4.76
N GLY A 858 -49.96 5.36 -5.85
CA GLY A 858 -50.57 5.16 -7.18
C GLY A 858 -50.95 6.44 -7.93
N THR A 859 -50.79 7.61 -7.31
CA THR A 859 -51.17 8.91 -7.89
C THR A 859 -50.25 9.39 -9.03
N CYS A 860 -49.01 8.91 -9.08
CA CYS A 860 -48.00 9.29 -10.08
C CYS A 860 -48.29 8.81 -11.52
N HIS A 861 -49.42 8.14 -11.78
CA HIS A 861 -49.70 7.46 -13.05
C HIS A 861 -49.87 8.40 -14.28
N LYS A 862 -49.81 9.72 -14.10
CA LYS A 862 -49.98 10.76 -15.15
C LYS A 862 -48.69 11.45 -15.62
N ALA A 863 -47.52 11.10 -15.07
CA ALA A 863 -46.24 11.77 -15.36
C ALA A 863 -45.18 10.83 -16.00
N ARG A 864 -45.62 9.75 -16.67
CA ARG A 864 -44.76 8.74 -17.34
C ARG A 864 -45.25 8.42 -18.77
N LEU A 865 -45.77 9.43 -19.47
CA LEU A 865 -46.13 9.43 -20.90
C LEU A 865 -45.63 10.73 -21.54
#